data_AF-A0AAU7EE85-F1
#
_entry.id   AF-A0AAU7EE85-F1
#
_cell.length_a   1.000
_cell.length_b   1.000
_cell.length_c   1.000
_cell.angle_alpha   90.00
_cell.angle_beta   90.00
_cell.angle_gamma   90.00
#
_symmetry.space_group_name_H-M   'P 1'
#
loop_
_entity.id
_entity.type
_entity.pdbx_description
1 polymer ?
#
loop_
_entity_poly.entity_id
_entity_poly.type
_entity_poly.pdbx_seq_one_letter_code
_entity_poly.pdbx_strand_id
1 'polypeptide(L)'
;MNIFKPTFHTILFLLYLSFGTIGFAQNEAASCGTITSKKSLDFYKSIKPQLNNYEQVFMQKQLSKNSSNKLINSIPVKAHIIRNSNGTGGMCEANLNTAIANLNSIYADAYMEFFLCDGINYINEDSLCHLKKGDEKTLIETNNVTGLINIYFTDYIENDSDESICGYVDNEGRKDVIVIKNSCVSNNSTLAHEMGHFFSLMHTHGPDDTKTTELVDASNCDTDGDGICDTPADPKLTHKNINNFCQYIGTETDANGANYIPDTGNIMSYSMKGCRSHFSQQQLARMNAFYLIAKNYLACPTFNTNFTADISQTCDESLTVNFESYCKNINKWAWDMDGDGVIDYTTQNPSHTFTTGVYDITLTVSNKSKCIRKTYSKFIKVGNAESLFNEDFESYNLQNDANWTARDVTKNGYNWLLNKGGTSSDTTGPLFSKTTNNQSYTYMYAEASGAQPGDITELISPCIDITNPNSELEFSYHMFGKGIGELHIDIKTDDGYINDVVPAIIGSQQKHQDEAFLIKNINLSEYIGQTINVRFRAVRGYNWDGDIAIDNIFIKTIDVPITNATVKIYPNPISGKTIHVAISQPYTTASYHLTDLTGNVILAGNLINKQIYVGSLTSGMYLLTIRSKGTTVTKKIIK
;
A
#
# COMPACT_ATOMS: atom_id res chain seq x y z
N MET A 1 21.66 -71.84 -32.79
CA MET A 1 22.10 -72.94 -31.90
C MET A 1 23.34 -72.45 -31.17
N ASN A 2 23.19 -72.10 -29.89
CA ASN A 2 24.13 -72.29 -28.77
C ASN A 2 25.65 -72.07 -29.02
N ILE A 3 26.41 -71.26 -28.26
CA ILE A 3 26.40 -71.02 -26.81
C ILE A 3 27.27 -69.78 -26.47
N PHE A 4 26.87 -69.09 -25.39
CA PHE A 4 27.55 -68.04 -24.63
C PHE A 4 28.94 -68.43 -24.06
N LYS A 5 29.86 -67.45 -24.01
CA LYS A 5 30.65 -67.03 -22.82
C LYS A 5 31.70 -65.97 -23.22
N PRO A 6 31.75 -64.79 -22.58
CA PRO A 6 32.98 -64.02 -22.47
C PRO A 6 33.59 -64.15 -21.07
N THR A 7 34.91 -64.10 -21.09
CA THR A 7 35.88 -64.32 -20.03
C THR A 7 35.90 -63.21 -18.98
N PHE A 8 36.05 -63.61 -17.71
CA PHE A 8 36.40 -62.77 -16.57
C PHE A 8 37.77 -62.10 -16.81
N HIS A 9 37.83 -60.77 -16.66
CA HIS A 9 39.05 -60.05 -16.32
C HIS A 9 38.77 -59.19 -15.08
N THR A 10 39.41 -59.56 -13.98
CA THR A 10 39.54 -58.84 -12.73
C THR A 10 40.14 -57.45 -12.99
N ILE A 11 39.34 -56.40 -12.83
CA ILE A 11 39.83 -55.02 -12.73
C ILE A 11 39.94 -54.68 -11.24
N LEU A 12 41.19 -54.50 -10.83
CA LEU A 12 41.61 -54.05 -9.50
C LEU A 12 41.15 -52.58 -9.33
N PHE A 13 40.17 -52.34 -8.45
CA PHE A 13 39.71 -50.99 -8.12
C PHE A 13 40.74 -50.34 -7.16
N LEU A 14 41.61 -49.49 -7.71
CA LEU A 14 42.48 -48.62 -6.93
C LEU A 14 41.64 -47.49 -6.34
N LEU A 15 41.32 -47.59 -5.05
CA LEU A 15 40.79 -46.51 -4.23
C LEU A 15 41.87 -45.43 -4.10
N TYR A 16 41.78 -44.38 -4.90
CA TYR A 16 42.52 -43.15 -4.66
C TYR A 16 41.79 -42.34 -3.58
N LEU A 17 42.32 -42.36 -2.35
CA LEU A 17 42.05 -41.34 -1.35
C LEU A 17 42.67 -40.02 -1.85
N SER A 18 41.88 -39.17 -2.49
CA SER A 18 42.24 -37.76 -2.63
C SER A 18 42.02 -37.07 -1.29
N PHE A 19 43.11 -36.78 -0.59
CA PHE A 19 43.12 -35.83 0.50
C PHE A 19 42.53 -34.50 0.01
N GLY A 20 41.47 -34.06 0.67
CA GLY A 20 40.77 -32.84 0.32
C GLY A 20 41.64 -31.61 0.52
N THR A 21 41.58 -30.71 -0.45
CA THR A 21 41.62 -29.28 -0.16
C THR A 21 40.16 -28.87 0.04
N ILE A 22 39.73 -28.84 1.30
CA ILE A 22 38.53 -28.10 1.70
C ILE A 22 38.81 -26.67 1.26
N GLY A 23 38.11 -26.21 0.22
CA GLY A 23 38.07 -24.78 -0.08
C GLY A 23 37.52 -24.11 1.15
N PHE A 24 38.35 -23.28 1.79
CA PHE A 24 37.93 -22.45 2.91
C PHE A 24 36.65 -21.71 2.51
N ALA A 25 35.56 -21.93 3.24
CA ALA A 25 34.43 -21.01 3.22
C ALA A 25 35.01 -19.61 3.48
N GLN A 26 34.76 -18.67 2.57
CA GLN A 26 35.29 -17.31 2.68
C GLN A 26 34.82 -16.72 4.01
N ASN A 27 35.76 -16.58 4.93
CA ASN A 27 35.62 -15.94 6.23
C ASN A 27 35.65 -14.40 6.05
N GLU A 28 34.92 -13.87 5.06
CA GLU A 28 34.88 -12.43 4.82
C GLU A 28 33.92 -11.78 5.81
N ALA A 29 34.53 -11.09 6.78
CA ALA A 29 33.88 -10.31 7.83
C ALA A 29 33.34 -8.95 7.35
N ALA A 30 33.20 -8.73 6.04
CA ALA A 30 32.70 -7.45 5.51
C ALA A 30 31.21 -7.30 5.89
N SER A 31 30.91 -6.27 6.67
CA SER A 31 29.60 -5.96 7.20
C SER A 31 28.64 -5.45 6.11
N CYS A 32 27.34 -5.55 6.40
CA CYS A 32 26.31 -4.82 5.66
C CYS A 32 26.52 -3.32 5.88
N GLY A 33 26.35 -2.51 4.83
CA GLY A 33 26.37 -1.05 4.93
C GLY A 33 24.98 -0.43 5.07
N THR A 34 23.91 -1.22 5.01
CA THR A 34 22.53 -0.74 5.14
C THR A 34 22.15 -0.59 6.61
N ILE A 35 21.58 0.56 6.96
CA ILE A 35 20.96 0.81 8.27
C ILE A 35 19.56 1.35 7.98
N THR A 36 18.57 0.92 8.75
CA THR A 36 17.20 1.40 8.56
C THR A 36 17.11 2.85 9.03
N SER A 37 17.04 3.79 8.08
CA SER A 37 16.95 5.21 8.41
C SER A 37 15.65 5.52 9.14
N LYS A 38 15.65 6.60 9.94
CA LYS A 38 14.45 7.07 10.65
C LYS A 38 13.26 7.28 9.70
N LYS A 39 13.51 7.88 8.52
CA LYS A 39 12.49 8.07 7.48
C LYS A 39 11.96 6.74 6.94
N SER A 40 12.83 5.78 6.68
CA SER A 40 12.42 4.45 6.20
C SER A 40 11.58 3.72 7.25
N LEU A 41 11.95 3.84 8.53
CA LEU A 41 11.19 3.28 9.64
C LEU A 41 9.82 3.96 9.82
N ASP A 42 9.75 5.28 9.67
CA ASP A 42 8.51 6.04 9.77
C ASP A 42 7.58 5.74 8.58
N PHE A 43 8.12 5.61 7.37
CA PHE A 43 7.38 5.12 6.20
C PHE A 43 6.86 3.69 6.40
N TYR A 44 7.70 2.76 6.86
CA TYR A 44 7.25 1.41 7.21
C TYR A 44 6.11 1.44 8.23
N LYS A 45 6.22 2.24 9.29
CA LYS A 45 5.18 2.39 10.31
C LYS A 45 3.89 2.99 9.74
N SER A 46 3.96 3.91 8.78
CA SER A 46 2.77 4.51 8.16
C SER A 46 1.99 3.53 7.28
N ILE A 47 2.67 2.54 6.69
CA ILE A 47 2.05 1.51 5.84
C ILE A 47 1.88 0.14 6.53
N LYS A 48 2.29 0.00 7.80
CA LYS A 48 2.25 -1.28 8.55
C LYS A 48 0.85 -1.92 8.59
N PRO A 49 -0.26 -1.18 8.80
CA PRO A 49 -1.59 -1.78 8.76
C PRO A 49 -1.91 -2.45 7.42
N GLN A 50 -1.54 -1.81 6.30
CA GLN A 50 -1.73 -2.38 4.95
C GLN A 50 -0.83 -3.59 4.73
N LEU A 51 0.43 -3.51 5.14
CA LEU A 51 1.39 -4.61 5.07
C LEU A 51 0.86 -5.85 5.80
N ASN A 52 0.41 -5.69 7.04
CA ASN A 52 -0.14 -6.77 7.86
C ASN A 52 -1.27 -7.51 7.14
N ASN A 53 -2.17 -6.79 6.47
CA ASN A 53 -3.23 -7.44 5.73
C ASN A 53 -2.69 -8.28 4.54
N TYR A 54 -1.79 -7.70 3.74
CA TYR A 54 -1.20 -8.42 2.61
C TYR A 54 -0.43 -9.65 3.07
N GLU A 55 0.27 -9.54 4.19
CA GLU A 55 0.91 -10.66 4.86
C GLU A 55 -0.10 -11.73 5.24
N GLN A 56 -1.22 -11.39 5.87
CA GLN A 56 -2.26 -12.37 6.22
C GLN A 56 -2.85 -13.06 4.97
N VAL A 57 -3.17 -12.31 3.92
CA VAL A 57 -3.67 -12.88 2.65
C VAL A 57 -2.64 -13.82 2.04
N PHE A 58 -1.37 -13.41 2.02
CA PHE A 58 -0.26 -14.21 1.52
C PHE A 58 -0.13 -15.52 2.30
N MET A 59 -0.15 -15.44 3.65
CA MET A 59 -0.06 -16.61 4.53
C MET A 59 -1.25 -17.56 4.35
N GLN A 60 -2.47 -17.02 4.19
CA GLN A 60 -3.66 -17.84 3.90
C GLN A 60 -3.54 -18.57 2.54
N LYS A 61 -3.04 -17.88 1.50
CA LYS A 61 -2.81 -18.49 0.18
C LYS A 61 -1.80 -19.65 0.28
N GLN A 62 -0.72 -19.51 1.05
CA GLN A 62 0.27 -20.57 1.22
C GLN A 62 -0.28 -21.83 1.91
N LEU A 63 -1.23 -21.67 2.85
CA LEU A 63 -1.86 -22.81 3.54
C LEU A 63 -2.84 -23.58 2.64
N SER A 64 -3.38 -22.95 1.60
CA SER A 64 -4.28 -23.59 0.63
C SER A 64 -3.51 -24.49 -0.34
N LYS A 65 -3.45 -25.80 -0.05
CA LYS A 65 -2.73 -26.83 -0.83
C LYS A 65 -3.20 -27.05 -2.29
N ASN A 66 -4.15 -26.25 -2.80
CA ASN A 66 -4.74 -26.39 -4.14
C ASN A 66 -4.25 -25.37 -5.19
N SER A 67 -3.34 -24.46 -4.85
CA SER A 67 -2.78 -23.53 -5.84
C SER A 67 -1.73 -24.24 -6.71
N SER A 68 -2.16 -24.84 -7.82
CA SER A 68 -1.25 -25.40 -8.82
C SER A 68 -0.53 -24.33 -9.65
N ASN A 69 -0.91 -23.04 -9.52
CA ASN A 69 -0.31 -21.92 -10.24
C ASN A 69 0.10 -20.81 -9.26
N LYS A 70 1.32 -20.90 -8.71
CA LYS A 70 1.96 -19.77 -8.02
C LYS A 70 2.21 -18.65 -9.03
N LEU A 71 1.48 -17.53 -8.92
CA LEU A 71 1.65 -16.35 -9.77
C LEU A 71 2.84 -15.51 -9.28
N ILE A 72 4.01 -15.69 -9.89
CA ILE A 72 5.25 -14.96 -9.60
C ILE A 72 5.26 -13.61 -10.31
N ASN A 73 5.61 -12.50 -9.64
CA ASN A 73 5.75 -11.18 -10.28
C ASN A 73 7.17 -10.96 -10.81
N SER A 74 7.29 -10.56 -12.08
CA SER A 74 8.58 -10.24 -12.71
C SER A 74 8.98 -8.78 -12.45
N ILE A 75 10.07 -8.59 -11.74
CA ILE A 75 10.57 -7.29 -11.27
C ILE A 75 11.82 -6.90 -12.07
N PRO A 76 11.81 -5.73 -12.75
CA PRO A 76 12.93 -5.31 -13.56
C PRO A 76 14.08 -4.74 -12.71
N VAL A 77 15.31 -5.15 -13.03
CA VAL A 77 16.53 -4.57 -12.47
C VAL A 77 17.40 -3.99 -13.58
N LYS A 78 18.15 -2.94 -13.26
CA LYS A 78 19.21 -2.39 -14.11
C LYS A 78 20.56 -2.63 -13.48
N ALA A 79 21.44 -3.35 -14.18
CA ALA A 79 22.81 -3.59 -13.72
C ALA A 79 23.75 -2.52 -14.28
N HIS A 80 24.50 -1.88 -13.40
CA HIS A 80 25.56 -0.92 -13.69
C HIS A 80 26.89 -1.53 -13.24
N ILE A 81 27.75 -1.90 -14.20
CA ILE A 81 29.08 -2.45 -13.88
C ILE A 81 30.11 -1.35 -14.03
N ILE A 82 30.67 -0.93 -12.89
CA ILE A 82 31.76 0.03 -12.83
C ILE A 82 33.07 -0.73 -13.07
N ARG A 83 33.91 -0.15 -13.92
CA ARG A 83 35.21 -0.71 -14.32
C ARG A 83 36.19 0.41 -14.59
N ASN A 84 37.46 0.05 -14.75
CA ASN A 84 38.51 1.01 -15.06
C ASN A 84 38.21 1.75 -16.37
N SER A 85 38.74 2.97 -16.52
CA SER A 85 38.54 3.83 -17.69
C SER A 85 38.93 3.15 -19.02
N ASN A 86 39.90 2.23 -18.96
CA ASN A 86 40.34 1.43 -20.11
C ASN A 86 39.41 0.25 -20.47
N GLY A 87 38.29 0.07 -19.74
CA GLY A 87 37.29 -0.97 -19.95
C GLY A 87 37.64 -2.34 -19.34
N THR A 88 38.70 -2.44 -18.55
CA THR A 88 39.12 -3.68 -17.85
C THR A 88 38.66 -3.68 -16.38
N GLY A 89 38.66 -4.85 -15.75
CA GLY A 89 38.11 -5.00 -14.40
C GLY A 89 36.59 -5.05 -14.38
N GLY A 90 36.00 -4.85 -13.20
CA GLY A 90 34.57 -4.98 -12.99
C GLY A 90 34.07 -6.43 -13.01
N MET A 91 32.77 -6.59 -12.76
CA MET A 91 32.12 -7.89 -12.77
C MET A 91 31.92 -8.43 -14.18
N CYS A 92 32.14 -9.74 -14.37
CA CYS A 92 31.79 -10.40 -15.63
C CYS A 92 30.30 -10.77 -15.70
N GLU A 93 29.76 -10.80 -16.91
CA GLU A 93 28.35 -11.08 -17.18
C GLU A 93 27.91 -12.47 -16.65
N ALA A 94 28.78 -13.47 -16.71
CA ALA A 94 28.48 -14.82 -16.20
C ALA A 94 28.19 -14.82 -14.69
N ASN A 95 28.95 -14.03 -13.91
CA ASN A 95 28.74 -13.91 -12.47
C ASN A 95 27.45 -13.15 -12.16
N LEU A 96 27.15 -12.09 -12.92
CA LEU A 96 25.88 -11.38 -12.79
C LEU A 96 24.68 -12.30 -13.08
N ASN A 97 24.73 -13.06 -14.17
CA ASN A 97 23.67 -13.99 -14.54
C ASN A 97 23.46 -15.07 -13.46
N THR A 98 24.55 -15.58 -12.88
CA THR A 98 24.51 -16.52 -11.75
C THR A 98 23.89 -15.87 -10.51
N ALA A 99 24.25 -14.63 -10.20
CA ALA A 99 23.71 -13.90 -9.06
C ALA A 99 22.21 -13.65 -9.18
N ILE A 100 21.72 -13.25 -10.36
CA ILE A 100 20.28 -13.08 -10.62
C ILE A 100 19.55 -14.42 -10.55
N ALA A 101 20.12 -15.50 -11.08
CA ALA A 101 19.52 -16.83 -10.97
C ALA A 101 19.39 -17.30 -9.51
N ASN A 102 20.43 -17.07 -8.70
CA ASN A 102 20.40 -17.39 -7.27
C ASN A 102 19.40 -16.52 -6.52
N LEU A 103 19.31 -15.23 -6.85
CA LEU A 103 18.31 -14.33 -6.30
C LEU A 103 16.89 -14.82 -6.60
N ASN A 104 16.62 -15.22 -7.84
CA ASN A 104 15.31 -15.77 -8.24
C ASN A 104 14.98 -17.07 -7.50
N SER A 105 15.97 -17.92 -7.24
CA SER A 105 15.75 -19.14 -6.45
C SER A 105 15.36 -18.84 -4.99
N ILE A 106 15.95 -17.80 -4.39
CA ILE A 106 15.69 -17.42 -2.99
C ILE A 106 14.32 -16.73 -2.86
N TYR A 107 13.95 -15.91 -3.84
CA TYR A 107 12.72 -15.08 -3.80
C TYR A 107 11.50 -15.74 -4.42
N ALA A 108 11.65 -16.93 -5.04
CA ALA A 108 10.55 -17.64 -5.68
C ALA A 108 9.35 -17.87 -4.75
N ASP A 109 9.60 -18.18 -3.48
CA ASP A 109 8.54 -18.41 -2.49
C ASP A 109 7.88 -17.12 -1.97
N ALA A 110 8.48 -15.94 -2.21
CA ALA A 110 7.82 -14.64 -2.07
C ALA A 110 7.00 -14.25 -3.32
N TYR A 111 6.89 -15.14 -4.31
CA TYR A 111 6.26 -14.87 -5.61
C TYR A 111 6.91 -13.70 -6.36
N MET A 112 8.24 -13.65 -6.30
CA MET A 112 9.03 -12.59 -6.93
C MET A 112 10.14 -13.22 -7.77
N GLU A 113 10.34 -12.69 -8.98
CA GLU A 113 11.49 -12.99 -9.83
C GLU A 113 12.05 -11.70 -10.39
N PHE A 114 13.35 -11.68 -10.66
CA PHE A 114 14.09 -10.53 -11.14
C PHE A 114 14.63 -10.79 -12.54
N PHE A 115 14.59 -9.77 -13.40
CA PHE A 115 15.14 -9.85 -14.73
C PHE A 115 15.89 -8.57 -15.12
N LEU A 116 16.96 -8.75 -15.89
CA LEU A 116 17.75 -7.64 -16.39
C LEU A 116 16.99 -6.89 -17.51
N CYS A 117 16.72 -5.60 -17.26
CA CYS A 117 16.15 -4.65 -18.21
C CYS A 117 17.23 -3.97 -19.04
N ASP A 118 17.09 -3.99 -20.37
CA ASP A 118 17.99 -3.32 -21.32
C ASP A 118 19.49 -3.63 -21.16
N GLY A 119 19.81 -4.85 -20.74
CA GLY A 119 21.19 -5.32 -20.59
C GLY A 119 22.01 -4.54 -19.54
N ILE A 120 23.32 -4.76 -19.57
CA ILE A 120 24.28 -4.15 -18.64
C ILE A 120 24.65 -2.75 -19.12
N ASN A 121 24.63 -1.78 -18.22
CA ASN A 121 25.31 -0.49 -18.42
C ASN A 121 26.74 -0.59 -17.89
N TYR A 122 27.74 -0.32 -18.73
CA TYR A 122 29.15 -0.30 -18.31
C TYR A 122 29.62 1.14 -18.10
N ILE A 123 30.15 1.43 -16.92
CA ILE A 123 30.64 2.74 -16.52
C ILE A 123 32.17 2.64 -16.41
N ASN A 124 32.89 3.32 -17.31
CA ASN A 124 34.35 3.27 -17.40
C ASN A 124 34.93 4.50 -16.72
N GLU A 125 35.18 4.42 -15.42
CA GLU A 125 35.60 5.58 -14.64
C GLU A 125 36.38 5.10 -13.41
N ASP A 126 37.70 5.34 -13.41
CA ASP A 126 38.59 4.86 -12.33
C ASP A 126 38.18 5.44 -10.97
N SER A 127 37.70 6.69 -10.94
CA SER A 127 37.28 7.35 -9.70
C SER A 127 36.06 6.70 -9.03
N LEU A 128 35.28 5.90 -9.76
CA LEU A 128 34.10 5.21 -9.24
C LEU A 128 34.37 3.76 -8.82
N CYS A 129 35.56 3.22 -9.14
CA CYS A 129 35.95 1.85 -8.76
C CYS A 129 36.15 1.70 -7.24
N HIS A 130 36.36 2.81 -6.53
CA HIS A 130 36.40 2.90 -5.08
C HIS A 130 35.32 3.88 -4.62
N LEU A 131 34.19 3.35 -4.14
CA LEU A 131 33.04 4.16 -3.80
C LEU A 131 32.91 4.32 -2.29
N LYS A 132 32.82 5.57 -1.84
CA LYS A 132 32.44 5.89 -0.46
C LYS A 132 30.93 6.07 -0.39
N LYS A 133 30.29 5.35 0.53
CA LYS A 133 28.85 5.48 0.78
C LYS A 133 28.52 6.95 1.10
N GLY A 134 27.55 7.52 0.39
CA GLY A 134 27.16 8.93 0.48
C GLY A 134 27.64 9.79 -0.71
N ASP A 135 28.69 9.38 -1.42
CA ASP A 135 29.30 10.16 -2.52
C ASP A 135 28.77 9.77 -3.91
N GLU A 136 27.80 8.86 -4.00
CA GLU A 136 27.23 8.36 -5.24
C GLU A 136 26.25 9.31 -5.94
N LYS A 137 26.06 10.54 -5.43
CA LYS A 137 25.05 11.48 -5.95
C LYS A 137 25.18 11.70 -7.47
N THR A 138 26.37 12.02 -7.95
CA THR A 138 26.62 12.25 -9.38
C THR A 138 26.50 10.97 -10.21
N LEU A 139 26.88 9.82 -9.63
CA LEU A 139 26.71 8.50 -10.23
C LEU A 139 25.22 8.22 -10.50
N ILE A 140 24.40 8.39 -9.46
CA ILE A 140 22.94 8.20 -9.49
C ILE A 140 22.29 9.18 -10.47
N GLU A 141 22.57 10.49 -10.38
CA GLU A 141 21.96 11.51 -11.23
C GLU A 141 22.20 11.27 -12.73
N THR A 142 23.36 10.71 -13.07
CA THR A 142 23.75 10.48 -14.47
C THR A 142 23.24 9.15 -15.01
N ASN A 143 23.23 8.09 -14.18
CA ASN A 143 23.08 6.72 -14.67
C ASN A 143 21.78 6.05 -14.27
N ASN A 144 21.08 6.52 -13.23
CA ASN A 144 19.85 5.88 -12.79
C ASN A 144 18.81 5.87 -13.92
N VAL A 145 18.13 4.74 -14.04
CA VAL A 145 16.97 4.58 -14.90
C VAL A 145 15.74 4.56 -14.01
N THR A 146 14.86 5.55 -14.20
CA THR A 146 13.60 5.68 -13.46
C THR A 146 12.72 4.45 -13.64
N GLY A 147 12.06 4.01 -12.56
CA GLY A 147 11.13 2.87 -12.58
C GLY A 147 11.81 1.50 -12.58
N LEU A 148 13.12 1.42 -12.31
CA LEU A 148 13.88 0.19 -12.15
C LEU A 148 14.63 0.16 -10.82
N ILE A 149 14.96 -1.04 -10.35
CA ILE A 149 15.94 -1.21 -9.27
C ILE A 149 17.33 -1.06 -9.89
N ASN A 150 18.04 0.01 -9.55
CA ASN A 150 19.37 0.30 -10.08
C ASN A 150 20.44 -0.35 -9.19
N ILE A 151 21.12 -1.37 -9.70
CA ILE A 151 22.13 -2.14 -8.97
C ILE A 151 23.52 -1.81 -9.52
N TYR A 152 24.34 -1.15 -8.70
CA TYR A 152 25.71 -0.78 -9.02
C TYR A 152 26.70 -1.82 -8.49
N PHE A 153 27.60 -2.24 -9.35
CA PHE A 153 28.65 -3.21 -9.05
C PHE A 153 30.00 -2.53 -9.16
N THR A 154 30.74 -2.47 -8.05
CA THR A 154 32.03 -1.77 -7.97
C THR A 154 33.10 -2.61 -7.29
N ASP A 155 34.37 -2.30 -7.52
CA ASP A 155 35.50 -3.09 -7.02
C ASP A 155 35.66 -2.95 -5.49
N TYR A 156 35.40 -1.76 -4.94
CA TYR A 156 35.51 -1.50 -3.52
C TYR A 156 34.44 -0.53 -3.01
N ILE A 157 33.97 -0.77 -1.79
CA ILE A 157 33.02 0.09 -1.08
C ILE A 157 33.53 0.31 0.34
N GLU A 158 33.49 1.55 0.79
CA GLU A 158 33.72 1.94 2.19
C GLU A 158 32.55 2.71 2.79
N ASN A 159 32.37 2.56 4.10
CA ASN A 159 31.41 3.33 4.88
C ASN A 159 32.03 4.66 5.40
N ASP A 160 31.26 5.44 6.15
CA ASP A 160 31.72 6.72 6.73
C ASP A 160 32.89 6.58 7.70
N SER A 161 33.11 5.38 8.25
CA SER A 161 34.22 5.03 9.15
C SER A 161 35.43 4.43 8.41
N ASP A 162 35.45 4.53 7.08
CA ASP A 162 36.50 4.00 6.19
C ASP A 162 36.67 2.46 6.29
N GLU A 163 35.62 1.75 6.70
CA GLU A 163 35.60 0.29 6.76
C GLU A 163 35.03 -0.31 5.48
N SER A 164 35.63 -1.42 4.99
CA SER A 164 35.12 -2.12 3.82
C SER A 164 33.80 -2.82 4.10
N ILE A 165 32.80 -2.51 3.29
CA ILE A 165 31.47 -3.15 3.34
C ILE A 165 31.21 -3.97 2.08
N CYS A 166 30.23 -4.86 2.16
CA CYS A 166 29.85 -5.70 1.02
C CYS A 166 28.79 -5.06 0.11
N GLY A 167 27.99 -4.15 0.63
CA GLY A 167 26.94 -3.46 -0.11
C GLY A 167 26.05 -2.63 0.80
N TYR A 168 25.17 -1.85 0.18
CA TYR A 168 24.13 -1.10 0.87
C TYR A 168 22.96 -0.74 -0.06
N VAL A 169 21.85 -0.33 0.53
CA VAL A 169 20.65 0.17 -0.16
C VAL A 169 20.43 1.65 0.14
N ASP A 170 20.08 2.43 -0.89
CA ASP A 170 19.50 3.77 -0.76
C ASP A 170 18.12 3.80 -1.44
N ASN A 171 17.10 3.80 -0.59
CA ASN A 171 15.70 3.85 -0.99
C ASN A 171 15.01 5.16 -0.58
N GLU A 172 15.74 6.12 0.00
CA GLU A 172 15.15 7.41 0.38
C GLU A 172 14.72 8.19 -0.87
N GLY A 173 13.49 8.72 -0.86
CA GLY A 173 12.96 9.48 -1.99
C GLY A 173 12.84 8.67 -3.29
N ARG A 174 12.67 7.33 -3.20
CA ARG A 174 12.53 6.42 -4.36
C ARG A 174 13.71 6.43 -5.32
N LYS A 175 14.93 6.61 -4.80
CA LYS A 175 16.14 6.43 -5.62
C LYS A 175 16.27 5.02 -6.18
N ASP A 176 15.75 4.02 -5.45
CA ASP A 176 15.74 2.62 -5.81
C ASP A 176 17.14 2.06 -6.15
N VAL A 177 18.13 2.37 -5.30
CA VAL A 177 19.54 2.05 -5.53
C VAL A 177 20.02 0.95 -4.59
N ILE A 178 20.76 0.00 -5.16
CA ILE A 178 21.56 -0.98 -4.43
C ILE A 178 23.00 -0.88 -4.94
N VAL A 179 23.98 -0.83 -4.05
CA VAL A 179 25.40 -0.86 -4.42
C VAL A 179 26.03 -2.10 -3.81
N ILE A 180 26.75 -2.89 -4.60
CA ILE A 180 27.35 -4.15 -4.18
C ILE A 180 28.81 -4.22 -4.62
N LYS A 181 29.67 -4.68 -3.71
CA LYS A 181 31.08 -4.96 -4.00
C LYS A 181 31.21 -6.22 -4.85
N ASN A 182 32.00 -6.17 -5.92
CA ASN A 182 32.17 -7.24 -6.89
C ASN A 182 32.51 -8.60 -6.25
N SER A 183 33.38 -8.62 -5.24
CA SER A 183 33.78 -9.85 -4.53
C SER A 183 32.66 -10.46 -3.69
N CYS A 184 31.63 -9.70 -3.30
CA CYS A 184 30.55 -10.16 -2.42
C CYS A 184 29.35 -10.73 -3.19
N VAL A 185 29.34 -10.72 -4.52
CA VAL A 185 28.11 -10.98 -5.30
C VAL A 185 27.80 -12.46 -5.41
N SER A 186 28.84 -13.29 -5.54
CA SER A 186 28.70 -14.74 -5.82
C SER A 186 28.59 -15.60 -4.56
N ASN A 187 28.32 -15.01 -3.38
CA ASN A 187 28.25 -15.73 -2.11
C ASN A 187 26.82 -16.18 -1.73
N ASN A 188 25.85 -16.04 -2.64
CA ASN A 188 24.43 -16.38 -2.46
C ASN A 188 23.74 -15.71 -1.26
N SER A 189 24.36 -14.69 -0.66
CA SER A 189 23.90 -14.07 0.56
C SER A 189 23.80 -12.55 0.44
N THR A 190 24.86 -11.86 0.02
CA THR A 190 24.93 -10.39 0.05
C THR A 190 23.87 -9.75 -0.85
N LEU A 191 23.76 -10.16 -2.12
CA LEU A 191 22.76 -9.55 -3.00
C LEU A 191 21.32 -9.81 -2.52
N ALA A 192 21.05 -11.01 -2.01
CA ALA A 192 19.75 -11.34 -1.43
C ALA A 192 19.48 -10.54 -0.14
N HIS A 193 20.50 -10.31 0.68
CA HIS A 193 20.40 -9.50 1.89
C HIS A 193 20.04 -8.04 1.59
N GLU A 194 20.78 -7.39 0.68
CA GLU A 194 20.47 -6.01 0.29
C GLU A 194 19.11 -5.93 -0.43
N MET A 195 18.75 -6.93 -1.22
CA MET A 195 17.42 -6.98 -1.82
C MET A 195 16.32 -7.13 -0.75
N GLY A 196 16.58 -7.79 0.38
CA GLY A 196 15.68 -7.87 1.52
C GLY A 196 15.41 -6.49 2.12
N HIS A 197 16.47 -5.69 2.33
CA HIS A 197 16.33 -4.30 2.76
C HIS A 197 15.55 -3.44 1.77
N PHE A 198 15.79 -3.62 0.47
CA PHE A 198 15.03 -2.94 -0.58
C PHE A 198 13.52 -3.18 -0.44
N PHE A 199 13.12 -4.39 -0.02
CA PHE A 199 11.74 -4.79 0.23
C PHE A 199 11.34 -4.73 1.72
N SER A 200 11.88 -3.75 2.46
CA SER A 200 11.45 -3.39 3.82
C SER A 200 11.80 -4.39 4.94
N LEU A 201 12.68 -5.36 4.70
CA LEU A 201 13.21 -6.18 5.78
C LEU A 201 14.28 -5.41 6.57
N MET A 202 14.23 -5.54 7.89
CA MET A 202 15.28 -5.04 8.80
C MET A 202 16.26 -6.17 9.11
N HIS A 203 17.39 -5.86 9.74
CA HIS A 203 18.20 -6.91 10.32
C HIS A 203 17.44 -7.59 11.45
N THR A 204 17.59 -8.91 11.60
CA THR A 204 16.89 -9.71 12.64
C THR A 204 17.11 -9.21 14.06
N HIS A 205 18.21 -8.49 14.32
CA HIS A 205 18.52 -7.93 15.63
C HIS A 205 18.02 -6.50 15.84
N GLY A 206 17.49 -5.82 14.81
CA GLY A 206 16.98 -4.46 14.93
C GLY A 206 17.19 -3.53 13.73
N PRO A 207 16.67 -2.29 13.81
CA PRO A 207 16.76 -1.30 12.72
C PRO A 207 18.12 -0.58 12.63
N ASP A 208 18.87 -0.47 13.72
CA ASP A 208 20.02 0.46 13.87
C ASP A 208 21.34 -0.22 14.26
N ASP A 209 21.51 -1.49 13.89
CA ASP A 209 22.68 -2.33 14.21
C ASP A 209 22.97 -2.46 15.71
N THR A 210 22.04 -2.05 16.57
CA THR A 210 22.10 -2.28 18.02
C THR A 210 21.31 -3.52 18.39
N LYS A 211 21.66 -4.12 19.52
CA LYS A 211 20.88 -5.23 20.09
C LYS A 211 19.58 -4.66 20.65
N THR A 212 18.47 -5.18 20.18
CA THR A 212 17.11 -4.87 20.65
C THR A 212 16.77 -5.57 21.97
N THR A 213 15.56 -5.30 22.49
CA THR A 213 15.04 -5.95 23.70
C THR A 213 14.02 -7.06 23.39
N GLU A 214 14.10 -7.63 22.18
CA GLU A 214 13.22 -8.70 21.75
C GLU A 214 13.34 -9.92 22.67
N LEU A 215 12.20 -10.43 23.10
CA LEU A 215 12.09 -11.55 24.03
C LEU A 215 12.03 -12.88 23.28
N VAL A 216 12.67 -13.90 23.85
CA VAL A 216 12.77 -15.23 23.22
C VAL A 216 11.40 -15.91 23.09
N ASP A 217 10.43 -15.52 23.91
CA ASP A 217 9.04 -16.02 23.85
C ASP A 217 8.16 -15.31 22.81
N ALA A 218 8.72 -14.38 22.03
CA ALA A 218 8.03 -13.60 21.00
C ALA A 218 6.88 -12.71 21.53
N SER A 219 6.83 -12.40 22.83
CA SER A 219 5.76 -11.57 23.39
C SER A 219 5.80 -10.09 22.95
N ASN A 220 6.93 -9.61 22.43
CA ASN A 220 7.12 -8.24 21.90
C ASN A 220 7.66 -8.16 20.45
N CYS A 221 7.71 -9.27 19.72
CA CYS A 221 8.27 -9.39 18.36
C CYS A 221 7.65 -8.43 17.33
N ASP A 222 6.38 -8.03 17.51
CA ASP A 222 5.72 -7.08 16.59
C ASP A 222 6.25 -5.64 16.72
N THR A 223 6.95 -5.31 17.80
CA THR A 223 7.36 -3.94 18.14
C THR A 223 8.85 -3.79 18.40
N ASP A 224 9.56 -4.90 18.52
CA ASP A 224 10.99 -4.98 18.81
C ASP A 224 11.68 -5.91 17.80
N GLY A 225 13.00 -6.02 17.85
CA GLY A 225 13.74 -6.82 16.87
C GLY A 225 13.56 -6.28 15.44
N ASP A 226 13.27 -7.17 14.50
CA ASP A 226 12.93 -6.82 13.11
C ASP A 226 11.43 -6.57 12.88
N GLY A 227 10.60 -6.66 13.92
CA GLY A 227 9.15 -6.46 13.81
C GLY A 227 8.44 -7.62 13.12
N ILE A 228 9.02 -8.83 13.15
CA ILE A 228 8.53 -10.06 12.55
C ILE A 228 8.53 -11.15 13.63
N CYS A 229 7.47 -11.96 13.72
CA CYS A 229 7.27 -12.84 14.88
C CYS A 229 7.66 -14.30 14.65
N ASP A 230 7.96 -14.69 13.41
CA ASP A 230 8.52 -16.01 13.10
C ASP A 230 10.05 -15.99 12.94
N THR A 231 10.67 -14.84 13.10
CA THR A 231 12.10 -14.65 13.29
C THR A 231 12.42 -14.74 14.78
N PRO A 232 13.28 -15.69 15.22
CA PRO A 232 13.64 -15.77 16.63
C PRO A 232 14.48 -14.56 17.07
N ALA A 233 14.29 -14.14 18.32
CA ALA A 233 15.04 -13.04 18.92
C ALA A 233 16.56 -13.16 18.70
N ASP A 234 17.16 -12.14 18.08
CA ASP A 234 18.56 -12.12 17.69
C ASP A 234 19.39 -11.25 18.66
N PRO A 235 20.34 -11.84 19.43
CA PRO A 235 21.19 -11.11 20.37
C PRO A 235 22.31 -10.29 19.69
N LYS A 236 22.16 -9.99 18.40
CA LYS A 236 23.19 -9.48 17.48
C LYS A 236 24.26 -10.52 17.18
N LEU A 237 23.94 -11.39 16.22
CA LEU A 237 24.89 -12.34 15.63
C LEU A 237 26.16 -11.65 15.09
N THR A 238 27.31 -12.29 15.30
CA THR A 238 28.62 -11.88 14.78
C THR A 238 29.50 -13.12 14.56
N HIS A 239 30.65 -12.97 13.90
CA HIS A 239 31.64 -14.06 13.79
C HIS A 239 32.19 -14.55 15.15
N LYS A 240 31.94 -13.82 16.25
CA LYS A 240 32.43 -14.19 17.59
C LYS A 240 31.49 -15.13 18.33
N ASN A 241 30.19 -15.08 18.04
CA ASN A 241 29.18 -15.88 18.72
C ASN A 241 28.57 -16.98 17.83
N ILE A 242 29.19 -17.25 16.67
CA ILE A 242 28.84 -18.35 15.78
C ILE A 242 30.09 -19.18 15.48
N ASN A 243 29.97 -20.50 15.57
CA ASN A 243 31.05 -21.42 15.22
C ASN A 243 31.06 -21.79 13.73
N ASN A 244 32.12 -22.47 13.27
CA ASN A 244 32.27 -22.89 11.86
C ASN A 244 31.20 -23.90 11.37
N PHE A 245 30.35 -24.42 12.26
CA PHE A 245 29.20 -25.27 11.92
C PHE A 245 27.90 -24.49 11.81
N CYS A 246 27.98 -23.15 11.77
CA CYS A 246 26.83 -22.26 11.73
C CYS A 246 25.92 -22.44 12.96
N GLN A 247 26.50 -22.66 14.13
CA GLN A 247 25.75 -22.76 15.37
C GLN A 247 26.06 -21.55 16.24
N TYR A 248 25.01 -20.98 16.82
CA TYR A 248 25.16 -19.98 17.87
C TYR A 248 25.77 -20.61 19.12
N ILE A 249 26.85 -20.01 19.63
CA ILE A 249 27.61 -20.47 20.80
C ILE A 249 27.60 -19.44 21.94
N GLY A 250 26.80 -18.38 21.81
CA GLY A 250 26.65 -17.38 22.88
C GLY A 250 25.83 -17.92 24.06
N THR A 251 26.03 -17.30 25.22
CA THR A 251 25.35 -17.67 26.48
C THR A 251 24.48 -16.54 27.03
N GLU A 252 24.17 -15.55 26.18
CA GLU A 252 23.34 -14.41 26.57
C GLU A 252 21.89 -14.83 26.79
N THR A 253 21.22 -14.12 27.69
CA THR A 253 19.78 -14.26 27.95
C THR A 253 19.04 -12.98 27.67
N ASP A 254 17.74 -13.09 27.39
CA ASP A 254 16.83 -11.95 27.36
C ASP A 254 16.52 -11.41 28.76
N ALA A 255 15.64 -10.40 28.84
CA ALA A 255 15.23 -9.78 30.10
C ALA A 255 14.47 -10.74 31.05
N ASN A 256 13.92 -11.83 30.52
CA ASN A 256 13.22 -12.88 31.27
C ASN A 256 14.16 -14.02 31.71
N GLY A 257 15.44 -13.95 31.34
CA GLY A 257 16.45 -14.97 31.65
C GLY A 257 16.40 -16.18 30.72
N ALA A 258 15.67 -16.11 29.60
CA ALA A 258 15.67 -17.16 28.59
C ALA A 258 16.90 -17.04 27.68
N ASN A 259 17.57 -18.16 27.39
CA ASN A 259 18.72 -18.18 26.48
C ASN A 259 18.25 -17.89 25.05
N TYR A 260 19.00 -17.04 24.32
CA TYR A 260 18.72 -16.79 22.91
C TYR A 260 18.95 -18.05 22.04
N ILE A 261 18.05 -18.25 21.08
CA ILE A 261 18.13 -19.32 20.07
C ILE A 261 17.94 -18.67 18.68
N PRO A 262 18.89 -17.83 18.23
CA PRO A 262 18.73 -17.07 17.01
C PRO A 262 18.84 -17.95 15.76
N ASP A 263 18.16 -17.56 14.70
CA ASP A 263 18.29 -18.21 13.40
C ASP A 263 19.55 -17.73 12.65
N THR A 264 20.64 -18.48 12.83
CA THR A 264 21.91 -18.24 12.12
C THR A 264 21.84 -18.49 10.60
N GLY A 265 20.77 -19.13 10.12
CA GLY A 265 20.51 -19.39 8.71
C GLY A 265 19.74 -18.27 8.01
N ASN A 266 19.21 -17.31 8.77
CA ASN A 266 18.44 -16.21 8.21
C ASN A 266 19.31 -15.27 7.35
N ILE A 267 18.86 -14.95 6.14
CA ILE A 267 19.55 -14.04 5.23
C ILE A 267 19.70 -12.64 5.81
N MET A 268 18.74 -12.15 6.60
CA MET A 268 18.77 -10.82 7.22
C MET A 268 19.58 -10.74 8.51
N SER A 269 20.12 -11.85 9.00
CA SER A 269 20.98 -11.85 10.19
C SER A 269 22.40 -11.36 9.90
N TYR A 270 23.19 -11.12 10.95
CA TYR A 270 24.63 -10.87 10.86
C TYR A 270 25.49 -12.15 10.98
N SER A 271 24.87 -13.31 10.73
CA SER A 271 25.57 -14.59 10.63
C SER A 271 26.64 -14.59 9.52
N MET A 272 27.55 -15.56 9.54
CA MET A 272 28.53 -15.72 8.46
C MET A 272 27.82 -15.96 7.13
N LYS A 273 28.30 -15.37 6.03
CA LYS A 273 27.61 -15.40 4.72
C LYS A 273 27.31 -16.82 4.23
N GLY A 274 28.23 -17.77 4.48
CA GLY A 274 28.04 -19.19 4.12
C GLY A 274 27.02 -19.95 4.97
N CYS A 275 26.57 -19.40 6.09
CA CYS A 275 25.52 -19.99 6.93
C CYS A 275 24.12 -19.56 6.51
N ARG A 276 24.00 -18.37 5.92
CA ARG A 276 22.73 -17.79 5.52
C ARG A 276 22.17 -18.50 4.29
N SER A 277 20.90 -18.87 4.35
CA SER A 277 20.28 -19.74 3.35
C SER A 277 18.81 -19.45 3.06
N HIS A 278 18.08 -18.79 3.96
CA HIS A 278 16.63 -18.63 3.82
C HIS A 278 16.09 -17.34 4.44
N PHE A 279 14.84 -17.05 4.09
CA PHE A 279 13.96 -16.10 4.78
C PHE A 279 12.87 -16.88 5.55
N SER A 280 12.34 -16.29 6.62
CA SER A 280 11.16 -16.80 7.31
C SER A 280 9.89 -16.60 6.45
N GLN A 281 8.76 -17.22 6.82
CA GLN A 281 7.54 -17.09 6.03
C GLN A 281 6.96 -15.67 6.11
N GLN A 282 7.00 -15.05 7.30
CA GLN A 282 6.56 -13.66 7.43
C GLN A 282 7.53 -12.69 6.75
N GLN A 283 8.83 -12.98 6.66
CA GLN A 283 9.75 -12.19 5.83
C GLN A 283 9.39 -12.28 4.34
N LEU A 284 9.09 -13.47 3.82
CA LEU A 284 8.61 -13.64 2.43
C LEU A 284 7.30 -12.88 2.19
N ALA A 285 6.37 -12.94 3.14
CA ALA A 285 5.10 -12.24 3.11
C ALA A 285 5.28 -10.71 3.11
N ARG A 286 6.14 -10.18 3.98
CA ARG A 286 6.49 -8.76 4.09
C ARG A 286 7.08 -8.23 2.78
N MET A 287 7.99 -8.97 2.16
CA MET A 287 8.59 -8.55 0.88
C MET A 287 7.55 -8.49 -0.25
N ASN A 288 6.69 -9.51 -0.35
CA ASN A 288 5.60 -9.53 -1.33
C ASN A 288 4.61 -8.37 -1.12
N ALA A 289 4.18 -8.18 0.13
CA ALA A 289 3.28 -7.11 0.54
C ALA A 289 3.86 -5.72 0.19
N PHE A 290 5.12 -5.49 0.55
CA PHE A 290 5.79 -4.22 0.28
C PHE A 290 5.96 -3.97 -1.21
N TYR A 291 6.23 -5.01 -2.01
CA TYR A 291 6.23 -4.88 -3.47
C TYR A 291 4.87 -4.40 -3.99
N LEU A 292 3.79 -5.06 -3.60
CA LEU A 292 2.43 -4.75 -4.07
C LEU A 292 1.96 -3.35 -3.65
N ILE A 293 2.36 -2.90 -2.46
CA ILE A 293 1.94 -1.62 -1.88
C ILE A 293 2.82 -0.45 -2.34
N ALA A 294 4.15 -0.62 -2.28
CA ALA A 294 5.08 0.49 -2.37
C ALA A 294 6.00 0.45 -3.60
N LYS A 295 6.15 -0.69 -4.29
CA LYS A 295 7.08 -0.86 -5.43
C LYS A 295 6.42 -1.40 -6.70
N ASN A 296 5.10 -1.41 -6.76
CA ASN A 296 4.36 -1.95 -7.90
C ASN A 296 4.51 -1.09 -9.18
N TYR A 297 5.10 0.11 -9.09
CA TYR A 297 5.37 0.97 -10.25
C TYR A 297 6.57 0.48 -11.09
N LEU A 298 7.40 -0.42 -10.56
CA LEU A 298 8.59 -0.90 -11.25
C LEU A 298 8.21 -1.55 -12.60
N ALA A 299 8.79 -1.05 -13.69
CA ALA A 299 8.48 -1.47 -15.05
C ALA A 299 9.62 -1.11 -16.03
N CYS A 300 10.12 -2.11 -16.77
CA CYS A 300 11.17 -1.90 -17.78
C CYS A 300 10.64 -1.10 -19.00
N PRO A 301 11.26 0.02 -19.39
CA PRO A 301 10.72 0.89 -20.44
C PRO A 301 10.51 0.18 -21.80
N THR A 302 11.36 -0.77 -22.15
CA THR A 302 11.35 -1.43 -23.48
C THR A 302 10.61 -2.76 -23.52
N PHE A 303 10.34 -3.37 -22.37
CA PHE A 303 9.71 -4.69 -22.25
C PHE A 303 9.02 -4.84 -20.89
N ASN A 304 7.73 -4.50 -20.82
CA ASN A 304 6.93 -4.55 -19.60
C ASN A 304 5.50 -5.05 -19.89
N THR A 305 4.75 -5.25 -18.81
CA THR A 305 3.37 -5.75 -18.79
C THR A 305 2.35 -4.63 -18.52
N ASN A 306 2.71 -3.37 -18.72
CA ASN A 306 1.76 -2.27 -18.49
C ASN A 306 0.66 -2.28 -19.54
N PHE A 307 -0.53 -1.89 -19.12
CA PHE A 307 -1.70 -1.73 -19.95
C PHE A 307 -2.57 -0.60 -19.43
N THR A 308 -3.54 -0.18 -20.24
CA THR A 308 -4.64 0.69 -19.82
C THR A 308 -5.96 -0.07 -19.90
N ALA A 309 -6.91 0.34 -19.06
CA ALA A 309 -8.31 0.00 -19.18
C ALA A 309 -9.09 1.29 -19.39
N ASP A 310 -10.11 1.25 -20.25
CA ASP A 310 -11.01 2.38 -20.48
C ASP A 310 -11.84 2.72 -19.22
N ILE A 311 -12.26 1.69 -18.49
CA ILE A 311 -12.96 1.78 -17.22
C ILE A 311 -12.50 0.64 -16.31
N SER A 312 -12.33 0.93 -15.02
CA SER A 312 -11.90 -0.07 -14.02
C SER A 312 -12.91 -0.24 -12.88
N GLN A 313 -13.97 0.56 -12.87
CA GLN A 313 -14.95 0.57 -11.81
C GLN A 313 -16.32 1.03 -12.32
N THR A 314 -17.37 0.31 -11.92
CA THR A 314 -18.77 0.72 -12.10
C THR A 314 -19.61 0.40 -10.87
N CYS A 315 -20.75 1.09 -10.77
CA CYS A 315 -21.79 0.85 -9.78
C CYS A 315 -22.86 -0.13 -10.29
N ASP A 316 -22.85 -0.44 -11.59
CA ASP A 316 -23.72 -1.45 -12.19
C ASP A 316 -23.35 -2.88 -11.76
N GLU A 317 -24.26 -3.83 -11.98
CA GLU A 317 -24.03 -5.27 -11.74
C GLU A 317 -23.06 -5.90 -12.75
N SER A 318 -22.71 -5.20 -13.82
CA SER A 318 -21.80 -5.66 -14.85
C SER A 318 -20.93 -4.54 -15.41
N LEU A 319 -19.68 -4.86 -15.76
CA LEU A 319 -18.76 -3.94 -16.39
C LEU A 319 -18.08 -4.59 -17.57
N THR A 320 -18.24 -4.03 -18.77
CA THR A 320 -17.40 -4.42 -19.91
C THR A 320 -16.20 -3.49 -19.99
N VAL A 321 -15.01 -4.08 -19.95
CA VAL A 321 -13.73 -3.37 -19.93
C VAL A 321 -12.95 -3.70 -21.19
N ASN A 322 -12.45 -2.67 -21.85
CA ASN A 322 -11.53 -2.81 -22.98
C ASN A 322 -10.10 -2.56 -22.49
N PHE A 323 -9.26 -3.58 -22.63
CA PHE A 323 -7.86 -3.51 -22.25
C PHE A 323 -6.99 -3.19 -23.45
N GLU A 324 -6.02 -2.29 -23.26
CA GLU A 324 -5.05 -1.93 -24.29
C GLU A 324 -3.62 -2.12 -23.78
N SER A 325 -2.91 -3.06 -24.41
CA SER A 325 -1.46 -3.23 -24.23
C SER A 325 -0.72 -2.51 -25.35
N TYR A 326 -0.01 -1.43 -25.01
CA TYR A 326 0.73 -0.58 -25.95
C TYR A 326 2.24 -0.83 -25.93
N CYS A 327 2.67 -1.91 -25.29
CA CYS A 327 4.08 -2.19 -25.01
C CYS A 327 4.82 -2.75 -26.23
N LYS A 328 6.09 -2.35 -26.37
CA LYS A 328 6.96 -2.75 -27.48
C LYS A 328 7.64 -4.09 -27.20
N ASN A 329 8.17 -4.72 -28.24
CA ASN A 329 8.96 -5.95 -28.16
C ASN A 329 8.22 -7.18 -27.57
N ILE A 330 6.90 -7.26 -27.76
CA ILE A 330 6.07 -8.40 -27.34
C ILE A 330 5.60 -9.18 -28.56
N ASN A 331 5.60 -10.51 -28.45
CA ASN A 331 5.09 -11.41 -29.50
C ASN A 331 3.87 -12.21 -29.06
N LYS A 332 3.65 -12.40 -27.75
CA LYS A 332 2.50 -13.13 -27.22
C LYS A 332 2.00 -12.48 -25.94
N TRP A 333 0.69 -12.52 -25.75
CA TRP A 333 -0.04 -12.09 -24.56
C TRP A 333 -0.78 -13.28 -23.98
N ALA A 334 -0.92 -13.30 -22.66
CA ALA A 334 -1.74 -14.24 -21.92
C ALA A 334 -2.33 -13.48 -20.73
N TRP A 335 -3.63 -13.23 -20.78
CA TRP A 335 -4.41 -12.53 -19.78
C TRP A 335 -5.14 -13.53 -18.91
N ASP A 336 -5.09 -13.30 -17.62
CA ASP A 336 -5.91 -13.91 -16.59
C ASP A 336 -6.70 -12.76 -15.95
N MET A 337 -8.01 -12.77 -16.16
CA MET A 337 -8.91 -11.65 -15.87
C MET A 337 -9.52 -11.73 -14.47
N ASP A 338 -9.43 -12.86 -13.78
CA ASP A 338 -9.99 -13.00 -12.43
C ASP A 338 -8.98 -13.42 -11.36
N GLY A 339 -7.73 -13.65 -11.76
CA GLY A 339 -6.62 -13.99 -10.89
C GLY A 339 -6.67 -15.45 -10.42
N ASP A 340 -7.45 -16.30 -11.07
CA ASP A 340 -7.56 -17.73 -10.74
C ASP A 340 -6.36 -18.56 -11.24
N GLY A 341 -5.48 -17.94 -12.05
CA GLY A 341 -4.30 -18.55 -12.64
C GLY A 341 -4.56 -19.29 -13.95
N VAL A 342 -5.76 -19.21 -14.51
CA VAL A 342 -6.17 -19.72 -15.82
C VAL A 342 -6.10 -18.57 -16.84
N ILE A 343 -5.63 -18.88 -18.05
CA ILE A 343 -5.53 -17.86 -19.10
C ILE A 343 -6.87 -17.77 -19.85
N ASP A 344 -7.50 -16.60 -19.81
CA ASP A 344 -8.74 -16.27 -20.50
C ASP A 344 -8.51 -15.82 -21.95
N TYR A 345 -7.50 -14.98 -22.17
CA TYR A 345 -7.25 -14.37 -23.49
C TYR A 345 -5.79 -14.41 -23.89
N THR A 346 -5.54 -14.55 -25.20
CA THR A 346 -4.19 -14.48 -25.80
C THR A 346 -4.02 -13.36 -26.82
N THR A 347 -5.08 -12.60 -27.07
CA THR A 347 -5.06 -11.41 -27.92
C THR A 347 -4.38 -10.24 -27.21
N GLN A 348 -3.78 -9.33 -27.98
CA GLN A 348 -3.11 -8.14 -27.43
C GLN A 348 -4.07 -7.23 -26.64
N ASN A 349 -5.23 -6.92 -27.21
CA ASN A 349 -6.22 -6.00 -26.64
C ASN A 349 -7.57 -6.73 -26.48
N PRO A 350 -7.78 -7.50 -25.41
CA PRO A 350 -9.04 -8.18 -25.15
C PRO A 350 -10.13 -7.23 -24.62
N SER A 351 -11.38 -7.67 -24.72
CA SER A 351 -12.53 -7.08 -24.04
C SER A 351 -13.14 -8.18 -23.16
N HIS A 352 -13.44 -7.85 -21.91
CA HIS A 352 -14.01 -8.78 -20.93
C HIS A 352 -15.16 -8.14 -20.16
N THR A 353 -16.19 -8.94 -19.85
CA THR A 353 -17.35 -8.49 -19.07
C THR A 353 -17.31 -9.13 -17.70
N PHE A 354 -17.11 -8.28 -16.69
CA PHE A 354 -17.11 -8.63 -15.28
C PHE A 354 -18.53 -8.53 -14.71
N THR A 355 -18.84 -9.41 -13.75
CA THR A 355 -20.03 -9.29 -12.90
C THR A 355 -19.65 -8.64 -11.57
N THR A 356 -20.63 -8.42 -10.68
CA THR A 356 -20.37 -7.91 -9.31
C THR A 356 -19.23 -8.67 -8.63
N GLY A 357 -18.23 -7.92 -8.16
CA GLY A 357 -17.02 -8.49 -7.57
C GLY A 357 -15.82 -7.56 -7.63
N VAL A 358 -14.70 -8.05 -7.10
CA VAL A 358 -13.39 -7.40 -7.14
C VAL A 358 -12.39 -8.40 -7.71
N TYR A 359 -11.67 -8.01 -8.76
CA TYR A 359 -10.85 -8.93 -9.56
C TYR A 359 -9.40 -8.47 -9.64
N ASP A 360 -8.47 -9.44 -9.51
CA ASP A 360 -7.06 -9.26 -9.81
C ASP A 360 -6.86 -9.50 -11.32
N ILE A 361 -6.08 -8.65 -12.00
CA ILE A 361 -5.76 -8.83 -13.42
C ILE A 361 -4.30 -9.21 -13.57
N THR A 362 -4.01 -10.35 -14.18
CA THR A 362 -2.65 -10.76 -14.49
C THR A 362 -2.39 -10.71 -15.99
N LEU A 363 -1.36 -9.95 -16.38
CA LEU A 363 -0.85 -9.96 -17.74
C LEU A 363 0.52 -10.64 -17.79
N THR A 364 0.60 -11.73 -18.55
CA THR A 364 1.86 -12.38 -18.95
C THR A 364 2.17 -12.01 -20.41
N VAL A 365 3.36 -11.49 -20.66
CA VAL A 365 3.84 -11.19 -22.01
C VAL A 365 5.15 -11.93 -22.29
N SER A 366 5.35 -12.34 -23.53
CA SER A 366 6.61 -12.95 -23.95
C SER A 366 7.09 -12.43 -25.29
N ASN A 367 8.42 -12.45 -25.43
CA ASN A 367 9.12 -12.29 -26.68
C ASN A 367 9.85 -13.60 -27.03
N LYS A 368 10.70 -13.60 -28.06
CA LYS A 368 11.43 -14.81 -28.48
C LYS A 368 12.37 -15.40 -27.42
N SER A 369 12.77 -14.62 -26.42
CA SER A 369 13.83 -14.96 -25.46
C SER A 369 13.41 -14.93 -23.99
N LYS A 370 12.38 -14.15 -23.65
CA LYS A 370 11.98 -13.86 -22.27
C LYS A 370 10.46 -13.86 -22.15
N CYS A 371 9.99 -14.30 -20.99
CA CYS A 371 8.61 -14.20 -20.54
C CYS A 371 8.61 -13.41 -19.23
N ILE A 372 7.71 -12.45 -19.10
CA ILE A 372 7.50 -11.69 -17.87
C ILE A 372 6.01 -11.62 -17.57
N ARG A 373 5.66 -11.47 -16.31
CA ARG A 373 4.29 -11.28 -15.87
C ARG A 373 4.18 -10.31 -14.70
N LYS A 374 2.98 -9.79 -14.51
CA LYS A 374 2.64 -8.94 -13.38
C LYS A 374 1.16 -9.08 -13.05
N THR A 375 0.86 -9.11 -11.76
CA THR A 375 -0.51 -9.10 -11.24
C THR A 375 -0.85 -7.71 -10.72
N TYR A 376 -1.95 -7.16 -11.21
CA TYR A 376 -2.57 -5.93 -10.77
C TYR A 376 -3.71 -6.32 -9.82
N SER A 377 -3.39 -6.30 -8.52
CA SER A 377 -4.32 -6.66 -7.44
C SER A 377 -5.55 -5.74 -7.42
N LYS A 378 -6.75 -6.31 -7.33
CA LYS A 378 -8.06 -5.64 -7.18
C LYS A 378 -8.30 -4.52 -8.19
N PHE A 379 -7.83 -4.73 -9.42
CA PHE A 379 -7.83 -3.71 -10.47
C PHE A 379 -9.24 -3.41 -11.01
N ILE A 380 -10.12 -4.40 -11.09
CA ILE A 380 -11.52 -4.22 -11.54
C ILE A 380 -12.50 -4.36 -10.37
N LYS A 381 -13.47 -3.44 -10.29
CA LYS A 381 -14.52 -3.40 -9.24
C LYS A 381 -15.90 -3.19 -9.85
N VAL A 382 -16.87 -4.02 -9.51
CA VAL A 382 -18.22 -3.98 -10.09
C VAL A 382 -19.29 -4.11 -8.99
N GLY A 383 -20.29 -3.23 -9.01
CA GLY A 383 -21.55 -3.39 -8.26
C GLY A 383 -21.44 -3.29 -6.73
N ASN A 384 -20.38 -2.70 -6.19
CA ASN A 384 -20.16 -2.63 -4.74
C ASN A 384 -20.54 -1.25 -4.17
N ALA A 385 -21.84 -1.03 -3.98
CA ALA A 385 -22.40 0.21 -3.45
C ALA A 385 -22.57 0.18 -1.92
N GLU A 386 -22.21 1.27 -1.25
CA GLU A 386 -22.35 1.45 0.19
C GLU A 386 -23.49 2.42 0.51
N SER A 387 -24.48 1.99 1.31
CA SER A 387 -25.68 2.77 1.63
C SER A 387 -25.47 3.85 2.71
N LEU A 388 -24.39 3.75 3.48
CA LEU A 388 -23.97 4.68 4.52
C LEU A 388 -22.46 4.83 4.38
N PHE A 389 -22.04 5.93 3.74
CA PHE A 389 -20.63 6.19 3.51
C PHE A 389 -20.05 6.98 4.68
N ASN A 390 -19.18 6.33 5.44
CA ASN A 390 -18.38 6.94 6.49
C ASN A 390 -16.98 6.33 6.49
N GLU A 391 -16.02 7.11 6.05
CA GLU A 391 -14.62 6.75 5.94
C GLU A 391 -13.80 7.71 6.80
N ASP A 392 -13.30 7.20 7.92
CA ASP A 392 -12.43 7.95 8.84
C ASP A 392 -10.95 7.60 8.64
N PHE A 393 -10.63 6.73 7.69
CA PHE A 393 -9.31 6.21 7.40
C PHE A 393 -8.63 5.43 8.53
N GLU A 394 -9.34 5.07 9.60
CA GLU A 394 -8.73 4.48 10.80
C GLU A 394 -8.59 2.97 10.78
N SER A 395 -9.48 2.34 10.03
CA SER A 395 -9.37 0.95 9.63
C SER A 395 -8.94 0.80 8.17
N TYR A 396 -8.58 1.93 7.55
CA TYR A 396 -8.45 1.99 6.10
C TYR A 396 -7.17 1.40 5.58
N ASN A 397 -7.34 0.74 4.45
CA ASN A 397 -6.29 0.13 3.71
C ASN A 397 -6.55 0.43 2.24
N LEU A 398 -5.65 1.22 1.64
CA LEU A 398 -5.66 1.58 0.21
C LEU A 398 -5.76 0.39 -0.74
N GLN A 399 -5.51 -0.81 -0.22
CA GLN A 399 -5.64 -2.05 -0.95
C GLN A 399 -6.60 -3.06 -0.28
N ASN A 400 -7.27 -2.76 0.85
CA ASN A 400 -8.34 -3.61 1.36
C ASN A 400 -9.73 -3.05 1.49
N ASP A 401 -9.98 -1.87 2.05
CA ASP A 401 -11.30 -1.64 2.61
C ASP A 401 -11.77 -0.21 2.41
N ALA A 402 -12.19 0.06 1.17
CA ALA A 402 -13.51 0.66 0.93
C ALA A 402 -13.66 0.96 -0.55
N ASN A 403 -13.42 0.01 -1.47
CA ASN A 403 -13.62 0.28 -2.92
C ASN A 403 -12.85 1.50 -3.50
N TRP A 404 -11.97 2.15 -2.75
CA TRP A 404 -11.33 3.38 -3.16
C TRP A 404 -10.22 3.09 -4.16
N THR A 405 -10.04 4.00 -5.11
CA THR A 405 -9.08 3.87 -6.19
C THR A 405 -8.18 5.10 -6.21
N ALA A 406 -6.90 4.90 -5.88
CA ALA A 406 -5.87 5.92 -6.03
C ALA A 406 -5.20 5.80 -7.41
N ARG A 407 -5.10 6.92 -8.15
CA ARG A 407 -4.49 6.96 -9.48
C ARG A 407 -3.50 8.11 -9.58
N ASP A 408 -2.24 7.76 -9.81
CA ASP A 408 -1.23 8.68 -10.31
C ASP A 408 -1.49 8.92 -11.80
N VAL A 409 -2.11 10.07 -12.11
CA VAL A 409 -2.56 10.41 -13.47
C VAL A 409 -1.36 10.74 -14.35
N THR A 410 -0.35 11.42 -13.80
CA THR A 410 0.84 11.83 -14.56
C THR A 410 1.91 10.76 -14.65
N LYS A 411 1.79 9.67 -13.87
CA LYS A 411 2.70 8.52 -13.83
C LYS A 411 4.12 8.89 -13.42
N ASN A 412 4.25 9.97 -12.65
CA ASN A 412 5.52 10.51 -12.16
C ASN A 412 5.73 10.26 -10.66
N GLY A 413 4.84 9.48 -10.03
CA GLY A 413 4.93 9.04 -8.66
C GLY A 413 4.15 9.87 -7.66
N TYR A 414 3.46 10.94 -8.08
CA TYR A 414 2.55 11.70 -7.22
C TYR A 414 1.31 10.86 -6.96
N ASN A 415 1.09 10.47 -5.70
CA ASN A 415 0.00 9.56 -5.36
C ASN A 415 -0.61 9.92 -4.00
N TRP A 416 -1.86 9.50 -3.80
CA TRP A 416 -2.51 9.51 -2.49
C TRP A 416 -2.01 8.32 -1.67
N LEU A 417 -1.46 8.61 -0.50
CA LEU A 417 -0.87 7.65 0.43
C LEU A 417 -1.56 7.76 1.78
N LEU A 418 -1.58 6.68 2.56
CA LEU A 418 -2.02 6.73 3.95
C LEU A 418 -0.85 7.21 4.81
N ASN A 419 -1.11 8.08 5.78
CA ASN A 419 -0.11 8.49 6.76
C ASN A 419 -0.68 8.55 8.17
N LYS A 420 0.22 8.53 9.16
CA LYS A 420 -0.11 8.66 10.57
C LYS A 420 0.83 9.67 11.22
N GLY A 421 0.29 10.70 11.87
CA GLY A 421 1.09 11.76 12.50
C GLY A 421 1.55 12.82 11.51
N GLY A 422 2.76 13.36 11.69
CA GLY A 422 3.34 14.36 10.80
C GLY A 422 3.56 13.83 9.38
N THR A 423 3.50 14.68 8.34
CA THR A 423 4.09 14.29 7.05
C THR A 423 5.61 14.17 7.19
N SER A 424 6.23 13.38 6.31
CA SER A 424 7.67 13.06 6.39
C SER A 424 8.58 14.25 6.09
N SER A 425 8.00 15.29 5.50
CA SER A 425 8.66 16.53 5.08
C SER A 425 8.38 17.64 6.12
N ASP A 426 9.43 18.28 6.59
CA ASP A 426 9.30 19.36 7.58
C ASP A 426 8.52 20.53 6.97
N THR A 427 7.71 21.21 7.80
CA THR A 427 6.98 22.44 7.44
C THR A 427 5.90 22.30 6.35
N THR A 428 5.37 21.10 6.12
CA THR A 428 4.19 20.91 5.27
C THR A 428 3.23 19.85 5.84
N GLY A 429 1.99 19.79 5.34
CA GLY A 429 0.98 18.87 5.84
C GLY A 429 0.63 19.08 7.33
N PRO A 430 -0.16 18.19 7.94
CA PRO A 430 -0.45 18.23 9.37
C PRO A 430 0.73 17.68 10.20
N LEU A 431 0.96 18.21 11.41
CA LEU A 431 1.85 17.63 12.44
C LEU A 431 1.22 16.41 13.15
N PHE A 432 -0.10 16.37 13.16
CA PHE A 432 -0.93 15.33 13.78
C PHE A 432 -2.34 15.36 13.18
N SER A 433 -3.06 14.24 13.20
CA SER A 433 -4.43 14.10 12.65
C SER A 433 -5.54 14.72 13.52
N LYS A 434 -5.28 15.82 14.22
CA LYS A 434 -6.17 16.25 15.32
C LYS A 434 -7.52 16.77 14.83
N THR A 435 -8.50 15.87 14.77
CA THR A 435 -9.91 16.14 15.07
C THR A 435 -10.17 15.76 16.54
N THR A 436 -11.16 16.37 17.17
CA THR A 436 -11.30 16.39 18.64
C THR A 436 -11.51 15.01 19.28
N ASN A 437 -10.60 14.61 20.20
CA ASN A 437 -10.77 13.64 21.30
C ASN A 437 -10.44 12.13 21.10
N ASN A 438 -9.30 11.73 20.51
CA ASN A 438 -8.48 10.59 21.02
C ASN A 438 -7.17 10.42 20.23
N GLN A 439 -6.18 9.73 20.83
CA GLN A 439 -4.83 9.51 20.29
C GLN A 439 -4.77 8.39 19.23
N SER A 440 -4.01 8.66 18.16
CA SER A 440 -3.71 7.85 16.95
C SER A 440 -4.81 7.76 15.92
N TYR A 441 -4.71 8.53 14.83
CA TYR A 441 -5.64 8.39 13.71
C TYR A 441 -4.97 8.67 12.33
N THR A 442 -5.12 7.78 11.35
CA THR A 442 -4.52 7.76 10.00
C THR A 442 -5.30 8.65 9.03
N TYR A 443 -4.63 9.25 8.04
CA TYR A 443 -5.29 10.10 7.04
C TYR A 443 -4.71 9.87 5.65
N MET A 444 -5.45 10.26 4.63
CA MET A 444 -4.99 10.21 3.25
C MET A 444 -4.27 11.51 2.90
N TYR A 445 -3.10 11.42 2.27
CA TYR A 445 -2.37 12.59 1.82
C TYR A 445 -1.67 12.39 0.48
N ALA A 446 -1.58 13.47 -0.29
CA ALA A 446 -0.80 13.52 -1.51
C ALA A 446 0.62 14.02 -1.17
N GLU A 447 1.57 13.09 -1.08
CA GLU A 447 2.98 13.40 -0.80
C GLU A 447 3.60 14.12 -1.97
N ALA A 448 4.02 15.33 -1.71
CA ALA A 448 4.40 16.25 -2.76
C ALA A 448 5.93 16.22 -2.97
N SER A 449 6.71 15.72 -2.01
CA SER A 449 8.14 15.50 -2.14
C SER A 449 8.45 14.42 -3.17
N GLY A 450 9.23 14.76 -4.21
CA GLY A 450 9.59 13.83 -5.28
C GLY A 450 8.67 13.86 -6.51
N ALA A 451 7.55 14.58 -6.44
CA ALA A 451 6.70 14.90 -7.59
C ALA A 451 7.13 16.21 -8.26
N GLN A 452 6.81 16.38 -9.54
CA GLN A 452 7.06 17.59 -10.31
C GLN A 452 5.89 18.59 -10.20
N PRO A 453 6.15 19.91 -10.33
CA PRO A 453 5.08 20.90 -10.41
C PRO A 453 4.07 20.56 -11.51
N GLY A 454 2.78 20.56 -11.17
CA GLY A 454 1.68 20.21 -12.07
C GLY A 454 1.34 18.72 -12.15
N ASP A 455 2.05 17.84 -11.44
CA ASP A 455 1.65 16.44 -11.33
C ASP A 455 0.26 16.29 -10.70
N ILE A 456 -0.48 15.25 -11.10
CA ILE A 456 -1.89 15.06 -10.71
C ILE A 456 -2.10 13.66 -10.13
N THR A 457 -2.77 13.60 -8.99
CA THR A 457 -3.23 12.34 -8.37
C THR A 457 -4.71 12.40 -8.03
N GLU A 458 -5.40 11.28 -8.19
CA GLU A 458 -6.83 11.10 -7.91
C GLU A 458 -7.04 10.07 -6.81
N LEU A 459 -7.96 10.33 -5.89
CA LEU A 459 -8.51 9.35 -4.96
C LEU A 459 -10.02 9.29 -5.18
N ILE A 460 -10.52 8.13 -5.59
CA ILE A 460 -11.91 7.93 -6.00
C ILE A 460 -12.59 6.99 -5.02
N SER A 461 -13.73 7.40 -4.47
CA SER A 461 -14.53 6.65 -3.50
C SER A 461 -15.25 5.42 -4.09
N PRO A 462 -15.80 4.53 -3.24
CA PRO A 462 -16.80 3.54 -3.63
C PRO A 462 -17.97 4.13 -4.41
N CYS A 463 -18.81 3.24 -4.90
CA CYS A 463 -20.17 3.60 -5.30
C CYS A 463 -21.00 3.95 -4.07
N ILE A 464 -21.66 5.09 -4.11
CA ILE A 464 -22.43 5.62 -2.97
C ILE A 464 -23.84 5.95 -3.43
N ASP A 465 -24.84 5.35 -2.80
CA ASP A 465 -26.25 5.61 -3.11
C ASP A 465 -26.75 6.88 -2.41
N ILE A 466 -27.19 7.86 -3.18
CA ILE A 466 -27.77 9.09 -2.64
C ILE A 466 -29.26 8.92 -2.46
N THR A 467 -29.66 8.33 -1.34
CA THR A 467 -31.08 8.01 -1.08
C THR A 467 -31.87 9.16 -0.45
N ASN A 468 -31.21 10.14 0.15
CA ASN A 468 -31.84 11.21 0.91
C ASN A 468 -31.81 12.56 0.17
N PRO A 469 -32.90 13.36 0.19
CA PRO A 469 -32.98 14.65 -0.51
C PRO A 469 -32.07 15.75 0.05
N ASN A 470 -31.51 15.55 1.25
CA ASN A 470 -30.62 16.50 1.92
C ASN A 470 -29.26 15.86 2.23
N SER A 471 -28.82 14.94 1.39
CA SER A 471 -27.47 14.39 1.52
C SER A 471 -26.43 15.50 1.33
N GLU A 472 -25.43 15.51 2.19
CA GLU A 472 -24.28 16.40 2.15
C GLU A 472 -23.03 15.56 2.37
N LEU A 473 -22.04 15.73 1.49
CA LEU A 473 -20.69 15.24 1.71
C LEU A 473 -19.97 16.18 2.66
N GLU A 474 -19.47 15.66 3.76
CA GLU A 474 -18.55 16.33 4.66
C GLU A 474 -17.19 15.63 4.59
N PHE A 475 -16.11 16.40 4.53
CA PHE A 475 -14.76 15.89 4.72
C PHE A 475 -13.87 16.90 5.41
N SER A 476 -12.83 16.39 6.06
CA SER A 476 -11.77 17.17 6.69
C SER A 476 -10.57 17.28 5.75
N TYR A 477 -9.87 18.42 5.75
CA TYR A 477 -8.67 18.64 4.95
C TYR A 477 -7.60 19.47 5.68
N HIS A 478 -6.34 19.23 5.35
CA HIS A 478 -5.20 20.00 5.86
C HIS A 478 -4.20 20.29 4.74
N MET A 479 -3.88 21.57 4.55
CA MET A 479 -3.10 22.09 3.43
C MET A 479 -2.15 23.18 3.97
N PHE A 480 -1.01 22.78 4.52
CA PHE A 480 0.01 23.68 5.07
C PHE A 480 1.31 23.52 4.30
N GLY A 481 1.94 24.63 3.93
CA GLY A 481 3.25 24.64 3.24
C GLY A 481 3.34 25.78 2.23
N LYS A 482 4.55 26.18 1.82
CA LYS A 482 4.70 27.31 0.88
C LYS A 482 4.39 26.88 -0.55
N GLY A 483 4.65 25.63 -0.89
CA GLY A 483 4.47 25.02 -2.21
C GLY A 483 3.13 24.33 -2.42
N ILE A 484 2.12 24.58 -1.58
CA ILE A 484 0.80 23.93 -1.66
C ILE A 484 0.14 24.25 -3.01
N GLY A 485 -0.34 23.19 -3.67
CA GLY A 485 -1.07 23.27 -4.92
C GLY A 485 -2.58 23.37 -4.73
N GLU A 486 -3.32 22.49 -5.41
CA GLU A 486 -4.77 22.59 -5.54
C GLU A 486 -5.45 21.27 -5.14
N LEU A 487 -6.59 21.37 -4.47
CA LEU A 487 -7.49 20.24 -4.18
C LEU A 487 -8.84 20.49 -4.83
N HIS A 488 -9.22 19.60 -5.76
CA HIS A 488 -10.47 19.62 -6.50
C HIS A 488 -11.38 18.48 -6.04
N ILE A 489 -12.69 18.73 -6.04
CA ILE A 489 -13.72 17.73 -5.76
C ILE A 489 -14.62 17.59 -6.98
N ASP A 490 -14.68 16.36 -7.49
CA ASP A 490 -15.49 16.01 -8.66
C ASP A 490 -16.50 14.90 -8.29
N ILE A 491 -17.63 14.84 -8.98
CA ILE A 491 -18.65 13.80 -8.80
C ILE A 491 -18.83 13.05 -10.13
N LYS A 492 -18.73 11.71 -10.08
CA LYS A 492 -19.06 10.83 -11.20
C LYS A 492 -20.48 10.31 -11.02
N THR A 493 -21.30 10.46 -12.05
CA THR A 493 -22.62 9.82 -12.21
C THR A 493 -22.59 8.90 -13.43
N ASP A 494 -23.72 8.28 -13.77
CA ASP A 494 -23.88 7.48 -15.00
C ASP A 494 -23.64 8.30 -16.27
N ASP A 495 -23.92 9.61 -16.23
CA ASP A 495 -23.71 10.54 -17.35
C ASP A 495 -22.24 11.03 -17.47
N GLY A 496 -21.37 10.63 -16.54
CA GLY A 496 -19.94 10.96 -16.52
C GLY A 496 -19.51 11.85 -15.34
N TYR A 497 -18.33 12.48 -15.48
CA TYR A 497 -17.78 13.35 -14.44
C TYR A 497 -18.30 14.78 -14.55
N ILE A 498 -18.75 15.31 -13.42
CA ILE A 498 -18.96 16.72 -13.17
C ILE A 498 -17.74 17.20 -12.36
N ASN A 499 -16.86 17.95 -13.02
CA ASN A 499 -15.65 18.46 -12.39
C ASN A 499 -15.93 19.73 -11.58
N ASP A 500 -15.18 19.91 -10.49
CA ASP A 500 -15.20 21.10 -9.65
C ASP A 500 -16.62 21.46 -9.16
N VAL A 501 -17.30 20.50 -8.53
CA VAL A 501 -18.65 20.70 -7.95
C VAL A 501 -18.66 21.79 -6.87
N VAL A 502 -17.47 22.16 -6.38
CA VAL A 502 -17.19 23.37 -5.62
C VAL A 502 -15.89 24.00 -6.12
N PRO A 503 -15.66 25.32 -5.90
CA PRO A 503 -14.38 25.93 -6.21
C PRO A 503 -13.22 25.20 -5.54
N ALA A 504 -12.15 24.97 -6.32
CA ALA A 504 -10.94 24.32 -5.84
C ALA A 504 -10.35 25.06 -4.62
N ILE A 505 -9.78 24.28 -3.71
CA ILE A 505 -9.06 24.82 -2.55
C ILE A 505 -7.61 24.98 -2.99
N ILE A 506 -7.09 26.22 -2.96
CA ILE A 506 -5.81 26.58 -3.57
C ILE A 506 -4.86 27.19 -2.53
N GLY A 507 -3.63 26.68 -2.48
CA GLY A 507 -2.58 27.21 -1.62
C GLY A 507 -2.75 26.88 -0.13
N SER A 508 -1.85 27.41 0.70
CA SER A 508 -1.86 27.14 2.15
C SER A 508 -3.13 27.65 2.81
N GLN A 509 -3.78 26.79 3.58
CA GLN A 509 -5.03 27.07 4.30
C GLN A 509 -4.78 27.27 5.80
N GLN A 510 -3.84 26.52 6.36
CA GLN A 510 -3.33 26.71 7.71
C GLN A 510 -2.17 27.73 7.74
N LYS A 511 -2.00 28.38 8.89
CA LYS A 511 -0.87 29.26 9.23
C LYS A 511 0.27 28.52 9.89
N HIS A 512 -0.04 27.43 10.60
CA HIS A 512 0.93 26.59 11.30
C HIS A 512 0.61 25.11 11.08
N GLN A 513 1.66 24.28 11.14
CA GLN A 513 1.57 22.84 10.87
C GLN A 513 0.77 22.09 11.95
N ASP A 514 0.60 22.66 13.15
CA ASP A 514 -0.09 22.10 14.30
C ASP A 514 -1.57 22.51 14.40
N GLU A 515 -2.07 23.26 13.40
CA GLU A 515 -3.48 23.60 13.33
C GLU A 515 -4.34 22.37 12.96
N ALA A 516 -5.60 22.40 13.37
CA ALA A 516 -6.52 21.31 13.08
C ALA A 516 -6.87 21.25 11.58
N PHE A 517 -7.37 20.09 11.15
CA PHE A 517 -8.02 19.96 9.86
C PHE A 517 -9.22 20.91 9.78
N LEU A 518 -9.43 21.48 8.60
CA LEU A 518 -10.61 22.29 8.28
C LEU A 518 -11.69 21.40 7.67
N ILE A 519 -12.95 21.80 7.80
CA ILE A 519 -14.10 21.03 7.31
C ILE A 519 -14.62 21.65 6.01
N LYS A 520 -14.92 20.81 5.01
CA LYS A 520 -15.61 21.19 3.77
C LYS A 520 -16.92 20.41 3.66
N ASN A 521 -17.97 21.12 3.27
CA ASN A 521 -19.31 20.58 3.05
C ASN A 521 -19.74 20.81 1.60
N ILE A 522 -20.35 19.81 0.98
CA ILE A 522 -20.83 19.83 -0.41
C ILE A 522 -22.24 19.26 -0.48
N ASN A 523 -23.18 20.05 -0.98
CA ASN A 523 -24.56 19.66 -1.15
C ASN A 523 -24.68 18.57 -2.24
N LEU A 524 -25.33 17.45 -1.92
CA LEU A 524 -25.58 16.34 -2.84
C LEU A 524 -27.07 16.14 -3.18
N SER A 525 -27.95 17.09 -2.82
CA SER A 525 -29.39 17.03 -3.06
C SER A 525 -29.75 16.83 -4.53
N GLU A 526 -28.93 17.32 -5.46
CA GLU A 526 -29.15 17.18 -6.90
C GLU A 526 -28.95 15.74 -7.41
N TYR A 527 -28.29 14.89 -6.63
CA TYR A 527 -27.98 13.50 -6.98
C TYR A 527 -28.97 12.50 -6.35
N ILE A 528 -30.08 12.95 -5.75
CA ILE A 528 -31.07 12.05 -5.14
C ILE A 528 -31.54 10.97 -6.13
N GLY A 529 -31.51 9.72 -5.67
CA GLY A 529 -31.90 8.54 -6.45
C GLY A 529 -30.82 8.06 -7.42
N GLN A 530 -29.63 8.67 -7.42
CA GLN A 530 -28.48 8.25 -8.21
C GLN A 530 -27.45 7.55 -7.32
N THR A 531 -26.62 6.72 -7.95
CA THR A 531 -25.39 6.18 -7.37
C THR A 531 -24.21 6.97 -7.92
N ILE A 532 -23.32 7.44 -7.04
CA ILE A 532 -22.21 8.32 -7.42
C ILE A 532 -20.86 7.79 -6.95
N ASN A 533 -19.77 8.30 -7.54
CA ASN A 533 -18.45 8.31 -6.92
C ASN A 533 -17.99 9.76 -6.67
N VAL A 534 -17.44 10.03 -5.50
CA VAL A 534 -16.67 11.24 -5.20
C VAL A 534 -15.21 11.04 -5.58
N ARG A 535 -14.61 11.99 -6.32
CA ARG A 535 -13.18 12.02 -6.65
C ARG A 535 -12.50 13.24 -6.03
N PHE A 536 -11.44 12.99 -5.26
CA PHE A 536 -10.51 13.98 -4.73
C PHE A 536 -9.29 14.04 -5.65
N ARG A 537 -9.11 15.15 -6.35
CA ARG A 537 -8.04 15.33 -7.33
C ARG A 537 -7.09 16.40 -6.82
N ALA A 538 -5.87 15.99 -6.46
CA ALA A 538 -4.82 16.89 -6.02
C ALA A 538 -3.88 17.23 -7.18
N VAL A 539 -3.53 18.51 -7.28
CA VAL A 539 -2.55 19.02 -8.25
C VAL A 539 -1.35 19.55 -7.47
N ARG A 540 -0.17 19.07 -7.86
CA ARG A 540 1.10 19.44 -7.23
C ARG A 540 1.40 20.92 -7.51
N GLY A 541 1.54 21.72 -6.45
CA GLY A 541 2.06 23.10 -6.51
C GLY A 541 3.54 23.24 -6.91
N TYR A 542 4.13 24.41 -6.72
CA TYR A 542 5.42 24.77 -7.35
C TYR A 542 6.69 24.27 -6.64
N ASN A 543 6.60 23.77 -5.40
CA ASN A 543 7.77 23.37 -4.60
C ASN A 543 7.46 22.20 -3.67
N TRP A 544 8.50 21.46 -3.23
CA TRP A 544 8.40 20.19 -2.48
C TRP A 544 7.51 20.26 -1.21
N ASP A 545 7.40 21.41 -0.56
CA ASP A 545 6.64 21.65 0.67
C ASP A 545 5.15 21.94 0.41
N GLY A 546 4.44 20.98 -0.19
CA GLY A 546 3.05 21.17 -0.61
C GLY A 546 2.15 19.95 -0.44
N ASP A 547 2.28 19.25 0.68
CA ASP A 547 1.45 18.09 1.02
C ASP A 547 0.00 18.49 1.29
N ILE A 548 -0.93 17.73 0.70
CA ILE A 548 -2.38 17.92 0.85
C ILE A 548 -2.93 16.69 1.55
N ALA A 549 -3.55 16.87 2.71
CA ALA A 549 -4.18 15.79 3.47
C ALA A 549 -5.71 15.94 3.49
N ILE A 550 -6.41 14.80 3.47
CA ILE A 550 -7.86 14.67 3.65
C ILE A 550 -8.16 13.56 4.64
N ASP A 551 -9.28 13.70 5.33
CA ASP A 551 -9.68 12.80 6.40
C ASP A 551 -11.19 12.88 6.66
N ASN A 552 -11.75 11.94 7.44
CA ASN A 552 -13.13 11.97 7.96
C ASN A 552 -14.17 12.30 6.88
N ILE A 553 -14.26 11.46 5.86
CA ILE A 553 -15.12 11.63 4.69
C ILE A 553 -16.41 10.86 4.91
N PHE A 554 -17.54 11.56 4.96
CA PHE A 554 -18.83 10.90 5.12
C PHE A 554 -19.97 11.65 4.45
N ILE A 555 -21.02 10.89 4.12
CA ILE A 555 -22.29 11.47 3.68
C ILE A 555 -23.25 11.48 4.86
N LYS A 556 -23.67 12.68 5.25
CA LYS A 556 -24.70 12.90 6.26
C LYS A 556 -25.97 13.44 5.62
N THR A 557 -27.11 13.24 6.27
CA THR A 557 -28.35 13.93 5.91
C THR A 557 -28.52 15.16 6.79
N ILE A 558 -28.68 16.33 6.20
CA ILE A 558 -29.01 17.54 6.94
C ILE A 558 -30.52 17.58 7.19
N ASP A 559 -30.92 17.51 8.45
CA ASP A 559 -32.29 17.82 8.86
C ASP A 559 -32.52 19.33 8.70
N VAL A 560 -33.47 19.72 7.87
CA VAL A 560 -33.82 21.14 7.74
C VAL A 560 -34.73 21.51 8.92
N PRO A 561 -34.46 22.62 9.65
CA PRO A 561 -35.30 23.10 10.74
C PRO A 561 -36.79 23.15 10.37
N ILE A 562 -37.64 22.46 11.14
CA ILE A 562 -39.08 22.59 10.94
C ILE A 562 -39.54 23.99 11.37
N THR A 563 -40.30 24.63 10.50
CA THR A 563 -40.92 25.93 10.75
C THR A 563 -42.44 25.85 10.75
N ASN A 564 -43.07 26.89 11.26
CA ASN A 564 -44.53 27.02 11.23
C ASN A 564 -45.12 26.93 9.81
N ALA A 565 -44.39 27.33 8.77
CA ALA A 565 -44.83 27.22 7.38
C ALA A 565 -44.78 25.77 6.84
N THR A 566 -43.82 24.99 7.33
CA THR A 566 -43.53 23.64 6.83
C THR A 566 -44.38 22.54 7.47
N VAL A 567 -44.92 22.79 8.67
CA VAL A 567 -45.78 21.83 9.38
C VAL A 567 -47.25 22.19 9.18
N LYS A 568 -48.01 21.29 8.57
CA LYS A 568 -49.47 21.38 8.39
C LYS A 568 -50.16 20.23 9.11
N ILE A 569 -51.31 20.51 9.72
CA ILE A 569 -52.13 19.52 10.43
C ILE A 569 -53.52 19.49 9.82
N TYR A 570 -54.03 18.28 9.55
CA TYR A 570 -55.38 18.09 9.02
C TYR A 570 -55.97 16.73 9.42
N PRO A 571 -57.31 16.60 9.56
CA PRO A 571 -58.25 17.71 9.58
C PRO A 571 -58.14 18.50 10.90
N ASN A 572 -58.38 19.81 10.83
CA ASN A 572 -58.50 20.68 11.99
C ASN A 572 -59.56 21.74 11.69
N PRO A 573 -60.80 21.65 12.24
CA PRO A 573 -61.22 20.78 13.36
C PRO A 573 -61.24 19.26 13.07
N ILE A 574 -61.08 18.44 14.11
CA ILE A 574 -60.85 16.99 14.03
C ILE A 574 -62.17 16.22 14.16
N SER A 575 -62.76 15.79 13.04
CA SER A 575 -63.98 14.97 13.05
C SER A 575 -63.74 13.48 13.35
N GLY A 576 -62.54 12.95 13.07
CA GLY A 576 -62.21 11.53 13.19
C GLY A 576 -61.37 11.16 14.42
N LYS A 577 -60.86 9.92 14.46
CA LYS A 577 -59.97 9.45 15.54
C LYS A 577 -58.48 9.68 15.27
N THR A 578 -58.13 10.24 14.11
CA THR A 578 -56.74 10.41 13.66
C THR A 578 -56.56 11.80 13.07
N ILE A 579 -55.39 12.40 13.32
CA ILE A 579 -54.91 13.59 12.61
C ILE A 579 -53.65 13.24 11.82
N HIS A 580 -53.47 13.92 10.70
CA HIS A 580 -52.30 13.83 9.84
C HIS A 580 -51.41 15.05 10.04
N VAL A 581 -50.11 14.81 10.14
CA VAL A 581 -49.08 15.84 10.25
C VAL A 581 -48.25 15.79 8.97
N ALA A 582 -48.46 16.75 8.06
CA ALA A 582 -47.61 16.92 6.89
C ALA A 582 -46.47 17.88 7.21
N ILE A 583 -45.25 17.38 7.10
CA ILE A 583 -44.03 18.20 7.17
C ILE A 583 -43.49 18.26 5.74
N SER A 584 -43.43 19.46 5.17
CA SER A 584 -43.07 19.68 3.77
C SER A 584 -41.56 19.71 3.50
N GLN A 585 -40.74 19.65 4.55
CA GLN A 585 -39.29 19.53 4.46
C GLN A 585 -38.84 18.16 4.97
N PRO A 586 -37.70 17.63 4.50
CA PRO A 586 -37.21 16.33 4.93
C PRO A 586 -36.78 16.35 6.41
N TYR A 587 -37.10 15.29 7.14
CA TYR A 587 -36.77 15.09 8.55
C TYR A 587 -36.52 13.61 8.82
N THR A 588 -35.54 13.30 9.68
CA THR A 588 -35.19 11.92 10.07
C THR A 588 -36.16 11.35 11.10
N THR A 589 -36.39 12.06 12.20
CA THR A 589 -37.34 11.68 13.26
C THR A 589 -38.07 12.91 13.79
N ALA A 590 -39.37 12.76 14.04
CA ALA A 590 -40.18 13.80 14.68
C ALA A 590 -40.94 13.18 15.86
N SER A 591 -40.89 13.83 17.02
CA SER A 591 -41.74 13.51 18.16
C SER A 591 -42.81 14.56 18.34
N TYR A 592 -43.88 14.20 19.04
CA TYR A 592 -44.98 15.12 19.32
C TYR A 592 -45.39 15.05 20.77
N HIS A 593 -45.76 16.21 21.32
CA HIS A 593 -46.46 16.36 22.59
C HIS A 593 -47.79 17.06 22.30
N LEU A 594 -48.88 16.50 22.79
CA LEU A 594 -50.19 17.12 22.78
C LEU A 594 -50.52 17.55 24.20
N THR A 595 -50.80 18.84 24.40
CA THR A 595 -51.14 19.40 25.70
C THR A 595 -52.53 20.04 25.71
N ASP A 596 -53.14 20.12 26.89
CA ASP A 596 -54.24 21.07 27.11
C ASP A 596 -53.72 22.53 27.11
N LEU A 597 -54.64 23.49 27.27
CA LEU A 597 -54.30 24.92 27.32
C LEU A 597 -53.56 25.33 28.60
N THR A 598 -53.51 24.47 29.62
CA THR A 598 -52.77 24.69 30.87
C THR A 598 -51.35 24.10 30.82
N GLY A 599 -51.01 23.39 29.74
CA GLY A 599 -49.68 22.81 29.51
C GLY A 599 -49.52 21.36 29.97
N ASN A 600 -50.58 20.70 30.46
CA ASN A 600 -50.49 19.29 30.84
C ASN A 600 -50.40 18.42 29.59
N VAL A 601 -49.42 17.51 29.54
CA VAL A 601 -49.25 16.56 28.44
C VAL A 601 -50.33 15.48 28.52
N ILE A 602 -51.16 15.40 27.48
CA ILE A 602 -52.25 14.42 27.34
C ILE A 602 -51.79 13.21 26.54
N LEU A 603 -51.01 13.46 25.48
CA LEU A 603 -50.48 12.43 24.59
C LEU A 603 -49.07 12.81 24.18
N ALA A 604 -48.15 11.86 24.15
CA ALA A 604 -46.82 12.08 23.60
C ALA A 604 -46.35 10.81 22.88
N GLY A 605 -45.49 10.98 21.87
CA GLY A 605 -44.91 9.86 21.15
C GLY A 605 -44.09 10.29 19.95
N ASN A 606 -43.66 9.30 19.17
CA ASN A 606 -42.99 9.52 17.89
C ASN A 606 -44.04 9.57 16.77
N LEU A 607 -43.82 10.44 15.78
CA LEU A 607 -44.68 10.56 14.61
C LEU A 607 -44.41 9.39 13.67
N ILE A 608 -45.31 8.40 13.67
CA ILE A 608 -45.24 7.21 12.81
C ILE A 608 -46.25 7.38 11.67
N ASN A 609 -45.85 7.07 10.43
CA ASN A 609 -46.70 7.17 9.23
C ASN A 609 -47.43 8.52 9.06
N LYS A 610 -46.82 9.61 9.57
CA LYS A 610 -47.37 10.98 9.53
C LYS A 610 -48.76 11.10 10.20
N GLN A 611 -49.08 10.22 11.15
CA GLN A 611 -50.39 10.15 11.81
C GLN A 611 -50.28 10.16 13.32
N ILE A 612 -51.30 10.72 13.99
CA ILE A 612 -51.46 10.68 15.45
C ILE A 612 -52.89 10.25 15.76
N TYR A 613 -53.03 9.20 16.57
CA TYR A 613 -54.32 8.76 17.06
C TYR A 613 -54.78 9.63 18.23
N VAL A 614 -55.93 10.27 18.06
CA VAL A 614 -56.53 11.24 18.99
C VAL A 614 -57.96 10.85 19.39
N GLY A 615 -58.33 9.57 19.20
CA GLY A 615 -59.68 9.08 19.50
C GLY A 615 -60.06 9.11 20.98
N SER A 616 -59.08 9.25 21.89
CA SER A 616 -59.28 9.37 23.34
C SER A 616 -59.50 10.81 23.81
N LEU A 617 -59.37 11.81 22.94
CA LEU A 617 -59.56 13.21 23.30
C LEU A 617 -61.05 13.55 23.39
N THR A 618 -61.41 14.29 24.44
CA THR A 618 -62.71 14.98 24.54
C THR A 618 -62.77 16.15 23.57
N SER A 619 -63.97 16.65 23.25
CA SER A 619 -64.12 17.87 22.45
C SER A 619 -63.51 19.07 23.17
N GLY A 620 -62.72 19.86 22.45
CA GLY A 620 -61.94 20.94 23.07
C GLY A 620 -60.78 21.45 22.22
N MET A 621 -60.03 22.37 22.80
CA MET A 621 -58.85 22.97 22.17
C MET A 621 -57.58 22.44 22.80
N TYR A 622 -56.62 22.06 21.96
CA TYR A 622 -55.35 21.47 22.36
C TYR A 622 -54.19 22.12 21.61
N LEU A 623 -52.99 22.01 22.16
CA LEU A 623 -51.75 22.43 21.51
C LEU A 623 -50.93 21.19 21.14
N LEU A 624 -50.71 20.99 19.84
CA LEU A 624 -49.82 19.96 19.33
C LEU A 624 -48.45 20.57 19.05
N THR A 625 -47.46 20.13 19.80
CA THR A 625 -46.07 20.53 19.66
C THR A 625 -45.29 19.41 18.97
N ILE A 626 -44.76 19.68 17.78
CA ILE A 626 -43.89 18.78 17.04
C ILE A 626 -42.43 19.18 17.28
N ARG A 627 -41.55 18.22 17.55
CA ARG A 627 -40.11 18.42 17.75
C ARG A 627 -39.31 17.58 16.77
N SER A 628 -38.29 18.19 16.16
CA SER A 628 -37.31 17.53 15.28
C SER A 628 -35.94 18.16 15.47
N LYS A 629 -34.93 17.35 15.83
CA LYS A 629 -33.52 17.70 16.17
C LYS A 629 -33.28 19.18 16.57
N GLY A 630 -33.90 19.61 17.68
CA GLY A 630 -33.67 20.93 18.29
C GLY A 630 -34.64 22.04 17.86
N THR A 631 -35.50 21.79 16.87
CA THR A 631 -36.54 22.74 16.44
C THR A 631 -37.91 22.28 16.90
N THR A 632 -38.76 23.23 17.27
CA THR A 632 -40.09 22.97 17.84
C THR A 632 -41.13 23.83 17.14
N VAL A 633 -42.21 23.20 16.67
CA VAL A 633 -43.36 23.89 16.08
C VAL A 633 -44.61 23.51 16.85
N THR A 634 -45.29 24.51 17.42
CA THR A 634 -46.58 24.33 18.10
C THR A 634 -47.73 24.81 17.24
N LYS A 635 -48.75 23.97 17.10
CA LYS A 635 -49.98 24.24 16.37
C LYS A 635 -51.18 24.04 17.28
N LYS A 636 -52.16 24.93 17.16
CA LYS A 636 -53.46 24.77 17.79
C LYS A 636 -54.31 23.78 17.01
N ILE A 637 -54.89 22.80 17.70
CA ILE A 637 -55.85 21.85 17.13
C ILE A 637 -57.17 21.88 17.91
N ILE A 638 -58.28 21.61 17.22
CA ILE A 638 -59.64 21.65 17.76
C ILE A 638 -60.27 20.27 17.53
N LYS A 639 -60.70 19.59 18.60
CA LYS A 639 -61.34 18.27 18.56
C LYS A 639 -62.85 18.35 18.72
#